data_AF-A0A955VIS0-F1
#
_entry.id   AF-A0A955VIS0-F1
#
_cell.length_a   1.000
_cell.length_b   1.000
_cell.length_c   1.000
_cell.angle_alpha   90.00
_cell.angle_beta   90.00
_cell.angle_gamma   90.00
#
_symmetry.space_group_name_H-M   'P 1'
#
loop_
_entity.id
_entity.type
_entity.pdbx_description
1 polymer ?
#
loop_
_entity_poly.entity_id
_entity_poly.type
_entity_poly.pdbx_seq_one_letter_code
_entity_poly.pdbx_strand_id
1 'polypeptide(L)'
;GRVVEDLRRLLGSSELVSRIDEWKVSYQESLTRCEFGSSLEGEAETLIAEGLRARNRWSTYHHLRLLDAKVASFSWPAKLGERMRTQLAEIAELRPEDPNLDVETVATALRDGARQFFTDLNAAHRDPLFAALDEAVTAQREERFFDAFVRVRALRQRLVGLLERPAFDEQRYFFFQLEGLLEEMGYLMVRHLISQNQERGVDRSQCLEIIRLTAMNLDFDGLHSRELRDFATMLSDVGRSDAQLLDVLRSVERVYHRVRQRVTQPYERMGARLGIPAADLQQILANIHRYMHDLNSMIHVADLVATSVRQQIAQRPSDAPAVPGPADSGTTSLLDPVIHLSHRSTIAQALEDDSEGRSLREIYGGKGSGLLYISYLNIPTRDGFILPTSYGRSKLYERDVDRLQRELDAHVASLEQDIARRDGHAKRFASADGSPLLLAVRGGSVLSMPGILSTVVFVGMNDAIAERLAEDGPWRAYDSYRRFLASYASSVWGVDIEHHDLVERAKERYGVRYKHELPWEAMREISEATKRVLRDEGLGDELDAVLAEPRRQLAGATRAVFRSWDTPTARRFRDIKGIAHSWHTAAIVQEMAFGNGRNEMIEAGMDETLASLTGVITRTFPMEHGVRALDGEVKFSAAGDDLVSGITFSSSFRPVRDLEQLMPMLETRLKHVVAKLRRLMGTDQEVEFTVERGVLSVLQTRRAETQIDQATDRFLDPGEPATRGLGVRGGGFRGLAIFDEADLNELSRTNLGERDDVDGLLLVIENPTPEDIPLIISAGGLLTARGGSTSHAAVAINGIEKRAYSGVVSAVNLDVDPLRHEAVIRDASGAIRQRIKRGDIVSIHGTTGEVFVGSRRLQRVE
;
A
#
# COMPACT_ATOMS: atom_id res chain seq x y z
N GLY A 1 -43.17 -8.15 -1.17
CA GLY A 1 -41.74 -8.26 -0.83
C GLY A 1 -41.22 -9.61 -1.28
N ARG A 2 -41.18 -10.59 -0.38
CA ARG A 2 -40.68 -11.97 -0.60
C ARG A 2 -41.12 -12.61 -1.92
N VAL A 3 -42.43 -12.68 -2.19
CA VAL A 3 -42.95 -13.34 -3.42
C VAL A 3 -42.45 -12.70 -4.72
N VAL A 4 -42.27 -11.37 -4.75
CA VAL A 4 -41.75 -10.66 -5.94
C VAL A 4 -40.23 -10.85 -6.08
N GLU A 5 -39.52 -10.93 -4.95
CA GLU A 5 -38.08 -11.22 -4.90
C GLU A 5 -37.80 -12.69 -5.30
N ASP A 6 -38.63 -13.62 -4.84
CA ASP A 6 -38.55 -15.05 -5.15
C ASP A 6 -38.99 -15.34 -6.60
N LEU A 7 -39.97 -14.60 -7.13
CA LEU A 7 -40.32 -14.65 -8.57
C LEU A 7 -39.23 -14.04 -9.44
N ARG A 8 -38.60 -12.92 -9.05
CA ARG A 8 -37.42 -12.38 -9.76
C ARG A 8 -36.22 -13.33 -9.71
N ARG A 9 -36.02 -14.03 -8.59
CA ARG A 9 -35.00 -15.09 -8.43
C ARG A 9 -35.24 -16.28 -9.35
N LEU A 10 -36.46 -16.82 -9.40
CA LEU A 10 -36.84 -17.94 -10.27
C LEU A 10 -36.78 -17.57 -11.75
N LEU A 11 -37.28 -16.39 -12.12
CA LEU A 11 -37.26 -15.92 -13.51
C LEU A 11 -35.83 -15.60 -13.97
N GLY A 12 -35.04 -14.84 -13.21
CA GLY A 12 -33.68 -14.47 -13.60
C GLY A 12 -32.69 -15.63 -13.62
N SER A 13 -32.81 -16.62 -12.72
CA SER A 13 -31.93 -17.80 -12.74
C SER A 13 -32.22 -18.74 -13.91
N SER A 14 -33.49 -18.98 -14.23
CA SER A 14 -33.88 -19.80 -15.39
C SER A 14 -33.51 -19.13 -16.72
N GLU A 15 -33.65 -17.80 -16.81
CA GLU A 15 -33.26 -16.99 -17.96
C GLU A 15 -31.74 -16.95 -18.15
N LEU A 16 -30.96 -16.81 -17.08
CA LEU A 16 -29.49 -16.86 -17.16
C LEU A 16 -28.97 -18.21 -17.63
N VAL A 17 -29.56 -19.31 -17.14
CA VAL A 17 -29.20 -20.65 -17.60
C VAL A 17 -29.52 -20.82 -19.09
N SER A 18 -30.68 -20.33 -19.56
CA SER A 18 -31.03 -20.31 -20.99
C SER A 18 -30.02 -19.51 -21.81
N ARG A 19 -29.69 -18.30 -21.37
CA ARG A 19 -28.70 -17.43 -22.04
C ARG A 19 -27.31 -18.06 -22.10
N ILE A 20 -26.91 -18.79 -21.06
CA ILE A 20 -25.65 -19.56 -21.05
C ILE A 20 -25.69 -20.70 -22.07
N ASP A 21 -26.79 -21.44 -22.15
CA ASP A 21 -26.93 -22.55 -23.09
C ASP A 21 -27.00 -22.02 -24.56
N GLU A 22 -27.69 -20.91 -24.81
CA GLU A 22 -27.69 -20.19 -26.10
C GLU A 22 -26.28 -19.70 -26.47
N TRP A 23 -25.56 -19.13 -25.50
CA TRP A 23 -24.17 -18.70 -25.68
C TRP A 23 -23.26 -19.87 -26.09
N LYS A 24 -23.38 -21.04 -25.46
CA LYS A 24 -22.58 -22.23 -25.81
C LYS A 24 -22.77 -22.62 -27.28
N VAL A 25 -24.02 -22.60 -27.76
CA VAL A 25 -24.34 -22.92 -29.17
C VAL A 25 -23.69 -21.89 -30.10
N SER A 26 -23.87 -20.60 -29.83
CA SER A 26 -23.30 -19.53 -30.66
C SER A 26 -21.77 -19.54 -30.67
N TYR A 27 -21.14 -19.75 -29.51
CA TYR A 27 -19.68 -19.86 -29.40
C TYR A 27 -19.15 -21.04 -30.22
N GLN A 28 -19.82 -22.20 -30.17
CA GLN A 28 -19.43 -23.37 -30.94
C GLN A 28 -19.53 -23.12 -32.44
N GLU A 29 -20.62 -22.51 -32.90
CA GLU A 29 -20.81 -22.18 -34.32
C GLU A 29 -19.75 -21.20 -34.85
N SER A 30 -19.43 -20.16 -34.06
CA SER A 30 -18.39 -19.19 -34.41
C SER A 30 -16.99 -19.82 -34.39
N LEU A 31 -16.69 -20.69 -33.41
CA LEU A 31 -15.40 -21.38 -33.35
C LEU A 31 -15.14 -22.27 -34.57
N THR A 32 -16.17 -22.91 -35.13
CA THR A 32 -16.07 -23.68 -36.38
C THR A 32 -15.77 -22.81 -37.61
N ARG A 33 -16.14 -21.52 -37.56
CA ARG A 33 -16.00 -20.56 -38.67
C ARG A 33 -14.63 -19.86 -38.71
N CYS A 34 -13.92 -19.80 -37.59
CA CYS A 34 -12.62 -19.13 -37.48
C CYS A 34 -12.66 -17.66 -37.99
N GLU A 35 -13.59 -16.83 -37.52
CA GLU A 35 -13.87 -15.43 -37.95
C GLU A 35 -14.47 -15.19 -39.34
N PHE A 36 -14.38 -16.15 -40.26
CA PHE A 36 -14.89 -15.95 -41.61
C PHE A 36 -16.23 -16.66 -41.82
N GLY A 37 -17.03 -16.24 -42.80
CA GLY A 37 -18.36 -16.82 -43.06
C GLY A 37 -18.37 -18.33 -43.36
N SER A 38 -17.24 -18.92 -43.80
CA SER A 38 -17.08 -20.36 -44.08
C SER A 38 -16.42 -21.12 -42.93
N SER A 39 -16.72 -22.40 -42.74
CA SER A 39 -15.95 -23.26 -41.82
C SER A 39 -14.61 -23.69 -42.44
N LEU A 40 -13.64 -24.09 -41.61
CA LEU A 40 -12.37 -24.65 -42.10
C LEU A 40 -12.61 -25.88 -42.99
N GLU A 41 -13.54 -26.76 -42.60
CA GLU A 41 -13.96 -27.92 -43.40
C GLU A 41 -14.63 -27.50 -44.71
N GLY A 42 -15.49 -26.47 -44.69
CA GLY A 42 -16.15 -25.96 -45.89
C GLY A 42 -15.15 -25.34 -46.88
N GLU A 43 -14.15 -24.63 -46.37
CA GLU A 43 -13.07 -24.07 -47.18
C GLU A 43 -12.18 -25.18 -47.78
N ALA A 44 -11.90 -26.24 -47.01
CA ALA A 44 -11.21 -27.42 -47.49
C ALA A 44 -11.99 -28.14 -48.59
N GLU A 45 -13.31 -28.30 -48.44
CA GLU A 45 -14.15 -28.88 -49.51
C GLU A 45 -14.19 -28.01 -50.76
N THR A 46 -14.23 -26.69 -50.60
CA THR A 46 -14.23 -25.75 -51.74
C THR A 46 -12.90 -25.85 -52.50
N LEU A 47 -11.77 -25.91 -51.79
CA LEU A 47 -10.46 -26.17 -52.39
C LEU A 47 -10.43 -27.50 -53.15
N ILE A 48 -11.01 -28.56 -52.58
CA ILE A 48 -11.06 -29.89 -53.21
C ILE A 48 -11.90 -29.85 -54.48
N ALA A 49 -13.10 -29.24 -54.43
CA ALA A 49 -14.05 -29.23 -55.53
C ALA A 49 -13.62 -28.28 -56.66
N GLU A 50 -13.33 -27.02 -56.32
CA GLU A 50 -13.09 -25.94 -57.29
C GLU A 50 -11.61 -25.76 -57.66
N GLY A 51 -10.70 -26.25 -56.81
CA GLY A 51 -9.26 -26.21 -57.04
C GLY A 51 -8.71 -27.53 -57.57
N LEU A 52 -8.61 -28.54 -56.69
CA LEU A 52 -7.92 -29.80 -57.01
C LEU A 52 -8.66 -30.64 -58.06
N ARG A 53 -9.96 -30.92 -57.87
CA ARG A 53 -10.76 -31.73 -58.81
C ARG A 53 -11.03 -31.02 -60.13
N ALA A 54 -11.28 -29.72 -60.09
CA ALA A 54 -11.41 -28.89 -61.28
C ALA A 54 -10.07 -28.60 -61.98
N ARG A 55 -8.94 -29.01 -61.36
CA ARG A 55 -7.57 -28.77 -61.83
C ARG A 55 -7.29 -27.29 -62.13
N ASN A 56 -7.85 -26.40 -61.31
CA ASN A 56 -7.75 -24.95 -61.45
C ASN A 56 -6.73 -24.38 -60.47
N ARG A 57 -5.55 -24.06 -61.00
CA ARG A 57 -4.43 -23.51 -60.23
C ARG A 57 -4.77 -22.23 -59.46
N TRP A 58 -5.57 -21.33 -60.04
CA TRP A 58 -5.91 -20.06 -59.40
C TRP A 58 -6.86 -20.27 -58.21
N SER A 59 -7.87 -21.13 -58.38
CA SER A 59 -8.79 -21.49 -57.30
C SER A 59 -8.05 -22.22 -56.17
N THR A 60 -7.16 -23.18 -56.50
CA THR A 60 -6.32 -23.85 -55.51
C THR A 60 -5.49 -22.85 -54.69
N TYR A 61 -4.81 -21.91 -55.34
CA TYR A 61 -4.02 -20.89 -54.63
C TYR A 61 -4.88 -19.97 -53.76
N HIS A 62 -6.05 -19.54 -54.25
CA HIS A 62 -6.98 -18.69 -53.52
C HIS A 62 -7.46 -19.34 -52.21
N HIS A 63 -8.00 -20.55 -52.31
CA HIS A 63 -8.53 -21.28 -51.14
C HIS A 63 -7.41 -21.78 -50.21
N LEU A 64 -6.23 -22.11 -50.72
CA LEU A 64 -5.05 -22.42 -49.87
C LEU A 64 -4.69 -21.22 -49.00
N ARG A 65 -4.66 -20.01 -49.59
CA ARG A 65 -4.35 -18.79 -48.85
C ARG A 65 -5.41 -18.50 -47.78
N LEU A 66 -6.68 -18.79 -48.05
CA LEU A 66 -7.77 -18.64 -47.08
C LEU A 66 -7.66 -19.66 -45.93
N LEU A 67 -7.34 -20.91 -46.23
CA LEU A 67 -7.07 -21.94 -45.21
C LEU A 67 -5.85 -21.61 -44.36
N ASP A 68 -4.75 -21.19 -44.98
CA ASP A 68 -3.53 -20.81 -44.26
C ASP A 68 -3.79 -19.60 -43.36
N ALA A 69 -4.51 -18.58 -43.87
CA ALA A 69 -4.97 -17.46 -43.06
C ALA A 69 -5.84 -17.93 -41.88
N LYS A 70 -6.85 -18.79 -42.11
CA LYS A 70 -7.70 -19.34 -41.04
C LYS A 70 -6.92 -20.09 -39.96
N VAL A 71 -5.91 -20.86 -40.35
CA VAL A 71 -5.05 -21.61 -39.43
C VAL A 71 -4.07 -20.67 -38.70
N ALA A 72 -3.64 -19.58 -39.34
CA ALA A 72 -2.70 -18.61 -38.78
C ALA A 72 -3.34 -17.47 -37.97
N SER A 73 -4.63 -17.18 -38.17
CA SER A 73 -5.34 -16.03 -37.59
C SER A 73 -5.51 -16.07 -36.07
N PHE A 74 -5.36 -17.24 -35.44
CA PHE A 74 -5.41 -17.37 -33.99
C PHE A 74 -4.04 -17.80 -33.48
N SER A 75 -3.60 -17.28 -32.33
CA SER A 75 -2.38 -17.76 -31.71
C SER A 75 -2.64 -19.06 -30.95
N TRP A 76 -2.73 -20.16 -31.69
CA TRP A 76 -2.83 -21.48 -31.08
C TRP A 76 -1.54 -21.78 -30.30
N PRO A 77 -1.55 -22.72 -29.34
CA PRO A 77 -0.30 -23.32 -28.88
C PRO A 77 0.52 -23.75 -30.10
N ALA A 78 1.80 -23.36 -30.18
CA ALA A 78 2.59 -23.41 -31.44
C ALA A 78 2.49 -24.75 -32.20
N LYS A 79 2.34 -25.87 -31.47
CA LYS A 79 2.23 -27.23 -31.99
C LYS A 79 0.91 -27.57 -32.68
N LEU A 80 -0.20 -26.89 -32.34
CA LEU A 80 -1.56 -27.25 -32.79
C LEU A 80 -1.80 -26.85 -34.26
N GLY A 81 -1.32 -25.67 -34.65
CA GLY A 81 -1.39 -25.19 -36.04
C GLY A 81 -0.20 -25.59 -36.93
N GLU A 82 0.86 -26.18 -36.36
CA GLU A 82 2.06 -26.57 -37.13
C GLU A 82 1.76 -27.71 -38.10
N ARG A 83 1.09 -28.77 -37.64
CA ARG A 83 0.74 -29.93 -38.47
C ARG A 83 -0.11 -29.54 -39.70
N MET A 84 -1.15 -28.73 -39.48
CA MET A 84 -2.03 -28.28 -40.57
C MET A 84 -1.29 -27.33 -41.53
N ARG A 85 -0.44 -26.42 -41.04
CA ARG A 85 0.36 -25.54 -41.89
C ARG A 85 1.39 -26.30 -42.72
N THR A 86 2.06 -27.30 -42.15
CA THR A 86 2.97 -28.17 -42.91
C THR A 86 2.23 -28.86 -44.04
N GLN A 87 1.03 -29.38 -43.76
CA GLN A 87 0.20 -30.01 -44.77
C GLN A 87 -0.28 -29.03 -45.85
N LEU A 88 -0.68 -27.81 -45.49
CA LEU A 88 -1.06 -26.77 -46.45
C LEU A 88 0.13 -26.34 -47.32
N ALA A 89 1.34 -26.27 -46.76
CA ALA A 89 2.57 -25.97 -47.49
C ALA A 89 2.93 -27.08 -48.49
N GLU A 90 2.77 -28.36 -48.10
CA GLU A 90 2.94 -29.50 -49.01
C GLU A 90 1.95 -29.44 -50.19
N ILE A 91 0.70 -29.06 -49.93
CA ILE A 91 -0.33 -28.90 -50.99
C ILE A 91 -0.01 -27.71 -51.90
N ALA A 92 0.59 -26.64 -51.37
CA ALA A 92 0.96 -25.45 -52.14
C ALA A 92 2.05 -25.72 -53.20
N GLU A 93 2.89 -26.73 -53.00
CA GLU A 93 3.91 -27.16 -53.97
C GLU A 93 3.35 -28.03 -55.10
N LEU A 94 2.12 -28.53 -54.96
CA LEU A 94 1.47 -29.36 -55.97
C LEU A 94 1.04 -28.54 -57.19
N ARG A 95 1.12 -29.16 -58.37
CA ARG A 95 0.55 -28.61 -59.61
C ARG A 95 -0.79 -29.29 -59.90
N PRO A 96 -1.93 -28.66 -59.58
CA PRO A 96 -3.25 -29.29 -59.78
C PRO A 96 -3.54 -29.61 -61.26
N GLU A 97 -2.87 -28.95 -62.20
CA GLU A 97 -2.93 -29.25 -63.64
C GLU A 97 -2.22 -30.55 -64.05
N ASP A 98 -1.39 -31.17 -63.19
CA ASP A 98 -0.66 -32.40 -63.51
C ASP A 98 -1.62 -33.60 -63.66
N PRO A 99 -1.64 -34.28 -64.83
CA PRO A 99 -2.51 -35.42 -65.04
C PRO A 99 -2.23 -36.62 -64.12
N ASN A 100 -1.02 -36.74 -63.58
CA ASN A 100 -0.61 -37.85 -62.72
C ASN A 100 -0.85 -37.59 -61.23
N LEU A 101 -1.35 -36.41 -60.84
CA LEU A 101 -1.65 -36.09 -59.45
C LEU A 101 -2.84 -36.93 -58.94
N ASP A 102 -2.62 -37.70 -57.88
CA ASP A 102 -3.70 -38.39 -57.17
C ASP A 102 -4.45 -37.41 -56.25
N VAL A 103 -5.45 -36.77 -56.84
CA VAL A 103 -6.30 -35.77 -56.17
C VAL A 103 -7.05 -36.37 -54.97
N GLU A 104 -7.44 -37.64 -55.01
CA GLU A 104 -8.26 -38.22 -53.93
C GLU A 104 -7.44 -38.52 -52.68
N THR A 105 -6.17 -38.92 -52.84
CA THR A 105 -5.24 -39.05 -51.69
C THR A 105 -5.01 -37.70 -51.02
N VAL A 106 -4.77 -36.63 -51.79
CA VAL A 106 -4.57 -35.27 -51.26
C VAL A 106 -5.84 -34.73 -50.60
N ALA A 107 -7.01 -34.96 -51.22
CA ALA A 107 -8.30 -34.54 -50.69
C ALA A 107 -8.63 -35.24 -49.36
N THR A 108 -8.36 -36.54 -49.26
CA THR A 108 -8.56 -37.32 -48.02
C THR A 108 -7.66 -36.79 -46.91
N ALA A 109 -6.37 -36.60 -47.21
CA ALA A 109 -5.45 -36.03 -46.25
C ALA A 109 -5.93 -34.66 -45.75
N LEU A 110 -6.37 -33.76 -46.65
CA LEU A 110 -6.81 -32.41 -46.28
C LEU A 110 -8.05 -32.43 -45.38
N ARG A 111 -9.04 -33.29 -45.66
CA ARG A 111 -10.22 -33.48 -44.80
C ARG A 111 -9.83 -33.95 -43.41
N ASP A 112 -8.97 -34.96 -43.34
CA ASP A 112 -8.52 -35.52 -42.06
C ASP A 112 -7.70 -34.50 -41.27
N GLY A 113 -6.86 -33.71 -41.95
CA GLY A 113 -6.11 -32.61 -41.37
C GLY A 113 -7.01 -31.53 -40.77
N ALA A 114 -8.01 -31.06 -41.53
CA ALA A 114 -8.98 -30.07 -41.06
C ALA A 114 -9.81 -30.56 -39.88
N ARG A 115 -10.30 -31.82 -39.93
CA ARG A 115 -11.10 -32.43 -38.86
C ARG A 115 -10.27 -32.66 -37.59
N GLN A 116 -9.04 -33.15 -37.73
CA GLN A 116 -8.15 -33.37 -36.60
C GLN A 116 -7.79 -32.04 -35.93
N PHE A 117 -7.46 -31.00 -36.73
CA PHE A 117 -7.20 -29.67 -36.21
C PHE A 117 -8.38 -29.13 -35.37
N PHE A 118 -9.62 -29.27 -35.87
CA PHE A 118 -10.80 -28.84 -35.14
C PHE A 118 -11.06 -29.67 -33.87
N THR A 119 -10.75 -30.97 -33.91
CA THR A 119 -10.84 -31.86 -32.73
C THR A 119 -9.87 -31.43 -31.64
N ASP A 120 -8.61 -31.18 -32.01
CA ASP A 120 -7.57 -30.73 -31.09
C ASP A 120 -7.90 -29.35 -30.50
N LEU A 121 -8.46 -28.46 -31.33
CA LEU A 121 -8.94 -27.15 -30.93
C LEU A 121 -10.03 -27.22 -29.84
N ASN A 122 -11.06 -28.04 -30.07
CA ASN A 122 -12.14 -28.21 -29.10
C ASN A 122 -11.63 -28.78 -27.78
N ALA A 123 -10.78 -29.80 -27.82
CA ALA A 123 -10.22 -30.42 -26.63
C ALA A 123 -9.36 -29.45 -25.81
N ALA A 124 -8.61 -28.56 -26.47
CA ALA A 124 -7.74 -27.61 -25.79
C ALA A 124 -8.48 -26.42 -25.16
N HIS A 125 -9.60 -25.98 -25.75
CA HIS A 125 -10.25 -24.71 -25.38
C HIS A 125 -11.72 -24.81 -25.00
N ARG A 126 -12.54 -25.50 -25.81
CA ARG A 126 -14.00 -25.58 -25.62
C ARG A 126 -14.35 -26.52 -24.48
N ASP A 127 -13.90 -27.76 -24.56
CA ASP A 127 -14.37 -28.83 -23.69
C ASP A 127 -14.13 -28.53 -22.21
N PRO A 128 -12.93 -28.09 -21.77
CA PRO A 128 -12.74 -27.82 -20.37
C PRO A 128 -13.39 -26.49 -19.92
N LEU A 129 -13.72 -25.55 -20.82
CA LEU A 129 -14.55 -24.38 -20.49
C LEU A 129 -16.02 -24.78 -20.30
N PHE A 130 -16.58 -25.57 -21.21
CA PHE A 130 -17.96 -26.05 -21.15
C PHE A 130 -18.17 -26.96 -19.95
N ALA A 131 -17.24 -27.86 -19.65
CA ALA A 131 -17.31 -28.71 -18.46
C ALA A 131 -17.40 -27.88 -17.17
N ALA A 132 -16.54 -26.86 -17.01
CA ALA A 132 -16.57 -25.99 -15.84
C ALA A 132 -17.88 -25.18 -15.76
N LEU A 133 -18.40 -24.72 -16.90
CA LEU A 133 -19.67 -24.00 -17.00
C LEU A 133 -20.88 -24.89 -16.66
N ASP A 134 -20.88 -26.14 -17.11
CA ASP A 134 -21.89 -27.14 -16.80
C ASP A 134 -21.92 -27.48 -15.31
N GLU A 135 -20.76 -27.58 -14.66
CA GLU A 135 -20.69 -27.77 -13.21
C GLU A 135 -21.31 -26.59 -12.44
N ALA A 136 -21.05 -25.35 -12.86
CA ALA A 136 -21.63 -24.16 -12.25
C ALA A 136 -23.16 -24.09 -12.45
N VAL A 137 -23.63 -24.36 -13.67
CA VAL A 137 -25.07 -24.42 -13.99
C VAL A 137 -25.77 -25.55 -13.24
N THR A 138 -25.12 -26.71 -13.10
CA THR A 138 -25.68 -27.84 -12.36
C THR A 138 -25.81 -27.50 -10.88
N ALA A 139 -24.78 -26.91 -10.27
CA ALA A 139 -24.86 -26.45 -8.88
C ALA A 139 -25.97 -25.41 -8.67
N GLN A 140 -26.18 -24.51 -9.63
CA GLN A 140 -27.29 -23.55 -9.62
C GLN A 140 -28.66 -24.25 -9.71
N ARG A 141 -28.83 -25.21 -10.63
CA ARG A 141 -30.07 -25.99 -10.82
C ARG A 141 -30.42 -26.82 -9.58
N GLU A 142 -29.41 -27.31 -8.88
CA GLU A 142 -29.55 -28.07 -7.63
C GLU A 142 -29.67 -27.19 -6.38
N GLU A 143 -29.82 -25.87 -6.54
CA GLU A 143 -29.92 -24.88 -5.45
C GLU A 143 -28.70 -24.86 -4.50
N ARG A 144 -27.55 -25.37 -4.95
CA ARG A 144 -26.27 -25.33 -4.22
C ARG A 144 -25.57 -23.99 -4.47
N PHE A 145 -26.25 -22.89 -4.15
CA PHE A 145 -25.86 -21.52 -4.52
C PHE A 145 -24.44 -21.12 -4.12
N PHE A 146 -23.93 -21.58 -2.98
CA PHE A 146 -22.55 -21.27 -2.58
C PHE A 146 -21.51 -22.00 -3.44
N ASP A 147 -21.72 -23.30 -3.74
CA ASP A 147 -20.84 -24.05 -4.65
C ASP A 147 -20.90 -23.45 -6.06
N ALA A 148 -22.10 -23.12 -6.53
CA ALA A 148 -22.29 -22.45 -7.81
C ALA A 148 -21.55 -21.10 -7.84
N PHE A 149 -21.63 -20.29 -6.79
CA PHE A 149 -20.88 -19.05 -6.65
C PHE A 149 -19.36 -19.29 -6.73
N VAL A 150 -18.82 -20.23 -5.96
CA VAL A 150 -17.38 -20.55 -5.98
C VAL A 150 -16.93 -20.94 -7.40
N ARG A 151 -17.71 -21.79 -8.09
CA ARG A 151 -17.41 -22.21 -9.47
C ARG A 151 -17.48 -21.05 -10.45
N VAL A 152 -18.49 -20.19 -10.35
CA VAL A 152 -18.62 -18.97 -11.16
C VAL A 152 -17.41 -18.06 -10.99
N ARG A 153 -16.91 -17.90 -9.76
CA ARG A 153 -15.72 -17.09 -9.47
C ARG A 153 -14.47 -17.70 -10.08
N ALA A 154 -14.27 -19.01 -9.95
CA ALA A 154 -13.18 -19.73 -10.60
C ALA A 154 -13.23 -19.63 -12.14
N LEU A 155 -14.44 -19.72 -12.72
CA LEU A 155 -14.68 -19.54 -14.15
C LEU A 155 -14.30 -18.13 -14.63
N ARG A 156 -14.73 -17.06 -13.94
CA ARG A 156 -14.35 -15.67 -14.29
C ARG A 156 -12.82 -15.50 -14.29
N GLN A 157 -12.12 -16.05 -13.29
CA GLN A 157 -10.65 -16.02 -13.24
C GLN A 157 -10.02 -16.76 -14.44
N ARG A 158 -10.58 -17.91 -14.80
CA ARG A 158 -10.11 -18.69 -15.96
C ARG A 158 -10.36 -17.98 -17.29
N LEU A 159 -11.46 -17.23 -17.43
CA LEU A 159 -11.76 -16.45 -18.64
C LEU A 159 -10.69 -15.40 -18.94
N VAL A 160 -10.07 -14.80 -17.92
CA VAL A 160 -8.97 -13.86 -18.15
C VAL A 160 -7.76 -14.53 -18.79
N GLY A 161 -7.39 -15.72 -18.31
CA GLY A 161 -6.36 -16.52 -18.97
C GLY A 161 -6.70 -16.92 -20.41
N LEU A 162 -7.96 -16.82 -20.84
CA LEU A 162 -8.40 -17.01 -22.22
C LEU A 162 -8.45 -15.69 -23.01
N LEU A 163 -8.85 -14.57 -22.40
CA LEU A 163 -8.89 -13.23 -23.00
C LEU A 163 -7.49 -12.65 -23.29
N GLU A 164 -6.51 -13.00 -22.45
CA GLU A 164 -5.11 -12.59 -22.59
C GLU A 164 -4.36 -13.42 -23.66
N ARG A 165 -4.88 -14.59 -24.03
CA ARG A 165 -4.38 -15.34 -25.18
C ARG A 165 -4.89 -14.69 -26.45
N PRO A 166 -4.06 -14.56 -27.50
CA PRO A 166 -4.58 -14.09 -28.77
C PRO A 166 -5.63 -15.07 -29.29
N ALA A 167 -6.83 -14.54 -29.44
CA ALA A 167 -8.01 -15.22 -29.92
C ALA A 167 -8.63 -14.34 -31.01
N PHE A 168 -9.44 -14.97 -31.85
CA PHE A 168 -10.30 -14.27 -32.79
C PHE A 168 -11.14 -13.17 -32.11
N ASP A 169 -11.34 -12.03 -32.75
CA ASP A 169 -12.09 -10.88 -32.24
C ASP A 169 -13.53 -11.26 -31.86
N GLU A 170 -14.17 -12.13 -32.65
CA GLU A 170 -15.53 -12.63 -32.36
C GLU A 170 -15.55 -13.50 -31.08
N GLN A 171 -14.53 -14.34 -30.87
CA GLN A 171 -14.38 -15.19 -29.69
C GLN A 171 -14.07 -14.35 -28.45
N ARG A 172 -13.29 -13.28 -28.59
CA ARG A 172 -13.07 -12.31 -27.49
C ARG A 172 -14.38 -11.65 -27.09
N TYR A 173 -15.21 -11.28 -28.06
CA TYR A 173 -16.56 -10.76 -27.80
C TYR A 173 -17.43 -11.78 -27.04
N PHE A 174 -17.44 -13.06 -27.45
CA PHE A 174 -18.15 -14.11 -26.72
C PHE A 174 -17.62 -14.29 -25.29
N PHE A 175 -16.31 -14.18 -25.06
CA PHE A 175 -15.77 -14.25 -23.69
C PHE A 175 -16.22 -13.05 -22.85
N PHE A 176 -16.29 -11.83 -23.39
CA PHE A 176 -16.87 -10.69 -22.68
C PHE A 176 -18.37 -10.89 -22.38
N GLN A 177 -19.14 -11.47 -23.31
CA GLN A 177 -20.55 -11.79 -23.05
C GLN A 177 -20.71 -12.82 -21.94
N LEU A 178 -19.91 -13.89 -21.95
CA LEU A 178 -19.93 -14.91 -20.90
C LEU A 178 -19.51 -14.32 -19.56
N GLU A 179 -18.50 -13.45 -19.54
CA GLU A 179 -18.05 -12.76 -18.34
C GLU A 179 -19.20 -11.98 -17.69
N GLY A 180 -19.96 -11.20 -18.47
CA GLY A 180 -21.14 -10.49 -17.96
C GLY A 180 -22.26 -11.43 -17.47
N LEU A 181 -22.49 -12.57 -18.15
CA LEU A 181 -23.45 -13.59 -17.68
C LEU A 181 -23.03 -14.19 -16.34
N LEU A 182 -21.74 -14.48 -16.17
CA LEU A 182 -21.18 -15.03 -14.94
C LEU A 182 -21.18 -14.00 -13.81
N GLU A 183 -20.92 -12.72 -14.09
CA GLU A 183 -21.04 -11.63 -13.11
C GLU A 183 -22.47 -11.52 -12.60
N GLU A 184 -23.46 -11.45 -13.50
CA GLU A 184 -24.88 -11.36 -13.17
C GLU A 184 -25.33 -12.57 -12.32
N MET A 185 -24.92 -13.77 -12.73
CA MET A 185 -25.20 -15.01 -12.00
C MET A 185 -24.58 -15.00 -10.59
N GLY A 186 -23.31 -14.60 -10.47
CA GLY A 186 -22.62 -14.49 -9.19
C GLY A 186 -23.24 -13.47 -8.24
N TYR A 187 -23.66 -12.31 -8.75
CA TYR A 187 -24.34 -11.28 -7.97
C TYR A 187 -25.68 -11.76 -7.39
N LEU A 188 -26.50 -12.42 -8.20
CA LEU A 188 -27.79 -12.97 -7.73
C LEU A 188 -27.60 -14.05 -6.66
N MET A 189 -26.58 -14.91 -6.82
CA MET A 189 -26.22 -15.92 -5.82
C MET A 189 -25.82 -15.28 -4.48
N VAL A 190 -24.96 -14.26 -4.48
CA VAL A 190 -24.53 -13.62 -3.23
C VAL A 190 -25.71 -12.93 -2.53
N ARG A 191 -26.60 -12.26 -3.27
CA ARG A 191 -27.84 -11.71 -2.70
C ARG A 191 -28.71 -12.78 -2.05
N HIS A 192 -28.79 -13.97 -2.66
CA HIS A 192 -29.49 -15.10 -2.07
C HIS A 192 -28.83 -15.56 -0.77
N LEU A 193 -27.51 -15.76 -0.78
CA LEU A 193 -26.73 -16.19 0.38
C LEU A 193 -26.82 -15.19 1.53
N ILE A 194 -26.74 -13.89 1.26
CA ILE A 194 -26.95 -12.81 2.24
C ILE A 194 -28.32 -12.96 2.93
N SER A 195 -29.38 -13.10 2.14
CA SER A 195 -30.75 -13.25 2.65
C SER A 195 -30.90 -14.52 3.48
N GLN A 196 -30.32 -15.64 3.05
CA GLN A 196 -30.31 -16.88 3.83
C GLN A 196 -29.59 -16.71 5.18
N ASN A 197 -28.42 -16.06 5.20
CA ASN A 197 -27.65 -15.83 6.42
C ASN A 197 -28.37 -14.87 7.39
N GLN A 198 -29.12 -13.89 6.87
CA GLN A 198 -29.97 -13.02 7.70
C GLN A 198 -31.14 -13.77 8.34
N GLU A 199 -31.71 -14.76 7.66
CA GLU A 199 -32.88 -15.50 8.13
C GLU A 199 -32.53 -16.70 9.03
N ARG A 200 -31.46 -17.42 8.70
CA ARG A 200 -31.11 -18.72 9.32
C ARG A 200 -29.92 -18.63 10.29
N GLY A 201 -29.29 -17.45 10.39
CA GLY A 201 -28.05 -17.24 11.14
C GLY A 201 -26.82 -17.21 10.23
N VAL A 202 -25.78 -16.51 10.69
CA VAL A 202 -24.57 -16.24 9.91
C VAL A 202 -23.63 -17.45 9.91
N ASP A 203 -23.45 -18.09 8.76
CA ASP A 203 -22.35 -18.99 8.49
C ASP A 203 -21.08 -18.17 8.23
N ARG A 204 -20.24 -18.08 9.27
CA ARG A 204 -18.99 -17.30 9.23
C ARG A 204 -18.03 -17.80 8.16
N SER A 205 -17.87 -19.12 7.99
CA SER A 205 -16.92 -19.67 7.02
C SER A 205 -17.35 -19.30 5.60
N GLN A 206 -18.63 -19.52 5.29
CA GLN A 206 -19.21 -19.16 4.02
C GLN A 206 -19.09 -17.66 3.72
N CYS A 207 -19.43 -16.80 4.69
CA CYS A 207 -19.39 -15.35 4.51
C CYS A 207 -17.95 -14.83 4.28
N LEU A 208 -16.96 -15.35 5.01
CA LEU A 208 -15.56 -14.95 4.84
C LEU A 208 -15.03 -15.36 3.45
N GLU A 209 -15.40 -16.54 2.98
CA GLU A 209 -15.05 -16.99 1.63
C GLU A 209 -15.73 -16.16 0.53
N ILE A 210 -17.00 -15.74 0.75
CA ILE A 210 -17.67 -14.79 -0.15
C ILE A 210 -16.88 -13.48 -0.22
N ILE A 211 -16.47 -12.90 0.92
CA ILE A 211 -15.68 -11.67 0.94
C ILE A 211 -14.38 -11.84 0.14
N ARG A 212 -13.66 -12.95 0.36
CA ARG A 212 -12.40 -13.26 -0.31
C ARG A 212 -12.55 -13.37 -1.82
N LEU A 213 -13.46 -14.22 -2.30
CA LEU A 213 -13.67 -14.44 -3.73
C LEU A 213 -14.18 -13.18 -4.44
N THR A 214 -14.99 -12.39 -3.74
CA THR A 214 -15.49 -11.12 -4.27
C THR A 214 -14.36 -10.08 -4.38
N ALA A 215 -13.48 -9.98 -3.37
CA ALA A 215 -12.31 -9.09 -3.41
C ALA A 215 -11.33 -9.46 -4.54
N MET A 216 -11.10 -10.76 -4.78
CA MET A 216 -10.25 -11.23 -5.88
C MET A 216 -10.80 -10.88 -7.27
N ASN A 217 -12.12 -10.74 -7.39
CA ASN A 217 -12.78 -10.46 -8.65
C ASN A 217 -12.84 -8.96 -9.01
N LEU A 218 -12.58 -8.07 -8.07
CA LEU A 218 -12.56 -6.63 -8.32
C LEU A 218 -11.54 -6.21 -9.39
N ASP A 219 -10.55 -7.06 -9.66
CA ASP A 219 -9.60 -6.86 -10.75
C ASP A 219 -10.32 -6.85 -12.11
N PHE A 220 -11.34 -7.70 -12.28
CA PHE A 220 -12.16 -7.80 -13.49
C PHE A 220 -13.12 -6.63 -13.65
N ASP A 221 -13.62 -6.12 -12.52
CA ASP A 221 -14.54 -4.98 -12.51
C ASP A 221 -13.81 -3.62 -12.73
N GLY A 222 -12.50 -3.64 -12.95
CA GLY A 222 -11.67 -2.42 -13.03
C GLY A 222 -11.50 -1.72 -11.68
N LEU A 223 -11.80 -2.41 -10.58
CA LEU A 223 -11.77 -1.92 -9.21
C LEU A 223 -10.57 -2.41 -8.41
N HIS A 224 -9.56 -2.99 -9.06
CA HIS A 224 -8.34 -3.53 -8.47
C HIS A 224 -7.82 -2.75 -7.25
N SER A 225 -7.56 -3.49 -6.17
CA SER A 225 -6.96 -2.98 -4.94
C SER A 225 -6.17 -4.09 -4.25
N ARG A 226 -4.83 -3.99 -4.26
CA ARG A 226 -3.95 -4.94 -3.58
C ARG A 226 -4.22 -4.97 -2.07
N GLU A 227 -4.40 -3.79 -1.47
CA GLU A 227 -4.71 -3.68 -0.04
C GLU A 227 -5.99 -4.43 0.33
N LEU A 228 -7.03 -4.33 -0.49
CA LEU A 228 -8.27 -5.07 -0.26
C LEU A 228 -8.07 -6.57 -0.39
N ARG A 229 -7.32 -7.00 -1.41
CA ARG A 229 -6.95 -8.41 -1.60
C ARG A 229 -6.22 -8.96 -0.38
N ASP A 230 -5.21 -8.24 0.11
CA ASP A 230 -4.44 -8.65 1.29
C ASP A 230 -5.34 -8.80 2.52
N PHE A 231 -6.22 -7.82 2.81
CA PHE A 231 -7.16 -7.93 3.92
C PHE A 231 -8.20 -9.03 3.74
N ALA A 232 -8.68 -9.27 2.52
CA ALA A 232 -9.64 -10.33 2.26
C ALA A 232 -8.99 -11.72 2.40
N THR A 233 -7.73 -11.89 1.98
CA THR A 233 -6.93 -13.09 2.25
C THR A 233 -6.72 -13.28 3.76
N MET A 234 -6.55 -12.18 4.51
CA MET A 234 -6.54 -12.19 5.98
C MET A 234 -7.90 -12.53 6.62
N LEU A 235 -8.89 -13.02 5.88
CA LEU A 235 -10.13 -13.55 6.46
C LEU A 235 -10.18 -15.08 6.43
N SER A 236 -9.31 -15.74 5.66
CA SER A 236 -9.34 -17.20 5.44
C SER A 236 -8.84 -18.04 6.62
N ASP A 237 -7.90 -17.53 7.43
CA ASP A 237 -7.41 -18.24 8.63
C ASP A 237 -8.49 -18.44 9.71
N VAL A 238 -8.76 -19.71 10.00
CA VAL A 238 -9.76 -20.22 10.96
C VAL A 238 -9.35 -19.91 12.43
N GLY A 239 -8.08 -19.58 12.69
CA GLY A 239 -7.55 -19.34 14.03
C GLY A 239 -7.71 -17.93 14.60
N ARG A 240 -8.36 -16.98 13.90
CA ARG A 240 -8.40 -15.57 14.36
C ARG A 240 -9.37 -15.32 15.51
N SER A 241 -8.89 -14.60 16.52
CA SER A 241 -9.74 -14.06 17.58
C SER A 241 -10.80 -13.10 17.03
N ASP A 242 -11.90 -12.95 17.75
CA ASP A 242 -13.00 -12.07 17.33
C ASP A 242 -12.55 -10.59 17.20
N ALA A 243 -11.64 -10.14 18.06
CA ALA A 243 -11.06 -8.79 17.98
C ALA A 243 -10.25 -8.59 16.69
N GLN A 244 -9.38 -9.55 16.34
CA GLN A 244 -8.63 -9.52 15.09
C GLN A 244 -9.55 -9.57 13.88
N LEU A 245 -10.58 -10.43 13.90
CA LEU A 245 -11.54 -10.49 12.81
C LEU A 245 -12.23 -9.13 12.62
N LEU A 246 -12.69 -8.49 13.71
CA LEU A 246 -13.29 -7.16 13.65
C LEU A 246 -12.32 -6.09 13.15
N ASP A 247 -11.03 -6.20 13.41
CA ASP A 247 -10.02 -5.29 12.84
C ASP A 247 -9.90 -5.43 11.32
N VAL A 248 -9.86 -6.67 10.82
CA VAL A 248 -9.75 -6.95 9.38
C VAL A 248 -11.02 -6.51 8.66
N LEU A 249 -12.20 -6.84 9.19
CA LEU A 249 -13.49 -6.41 8.62
C LEU A 249 -13.59 -4.87 8.58
N ARG A 250 -13.19 -4.18 9.65
CA ARG A 250 -13.10 -2.69 9.66
C ARG A 250 -12.09 -2.16 8.64
N SER A 251 -11.05 -2.92 8.32
CA SER A 251 -10.07 -2.53 7.31
C SER A 251 -10.62 -2.74 5.90
N VAL A 252 -11.35 -3.83 5.66
CA VAL A 252 -12.12 -4.08 4.42
C VAL A 252 -13.14 -2.96 4.18
N GLU A 253 -13.93 -2.60 5.18
CA GLU A 253 -14.89 -1.47 5.13
C GLU A 253 -14.21 -0.15 4.77
N ARG A 254 -13.07 0.13 5.42
CA ARG A 254 -12.29 1.33 5.10
C ARG A 254 -11.80 1.31 3.65
N VAL A 255 -11.29 0.19 3.15
CA VAL A 255 -10.86 0.10 1.74
C VAL A 255 -12.05 0.20 0.78
N TYR A 256 -13.21 -0.37 1.12
CA TYR A 256 -14.45 -0.24 0.34
C TYR A 256 -14.80 1.23 0.06
N HIS A 257 -14.88 2.06 1.10
CA HIS A 257 -15.23 3.48 0.95
C HIS A 257 -14.24 4.21 0.06
N ARG A 258 -12.96 3.86 0.16
CA ARG A 258 -11.89 4.45 -0.65
C ARG A 258 -11.96 4.06 -2.11
N VAL A 259 -12.20 2.78 -2.41
CA VAL A 259 -12.38 2.32 -3.79
C VAL A 259 -13.59 3.01 -4.42
N ARG A 260 -14.70 3.12 -3.68
CA ARG A 260 -15.89 3.85 -4.12
C ARG A 260 -15.60 5.33 -4.40
N GLN A 261 -14.89 6.01 -3.50
CA GLN A 261 -14.48 7.40 -3.70
C GLN A 261 -13.58 7.59 -4.93
N ARG A 262 -12.60 6.69 -5.14
CA ARG A 262 -11.70 6.70 -6.31
C ARG A 262 -12.48 6.69 -7.62
N VAL A 263 -13.58 5.94 -7.68
CA VAL A 263 -14.46 5.88 -8.86
C VAL A 263 -15.30 7.14 -9.00
N THR A 264 -15.72 7.75 -7.89
CA THR A 264 -16.66 8.88 -7.86
C THR A 264 -15.98 10.22 -8.18
N GLN A 265 -14.80 10.45 -7.61
CA GLN A 265 -14.09 11.73 -7.65
C GLN A 265 -13.85 12.29 -9.07
N PRO A 266 -13.48 11.48 -10.09
CA PRO A 266 -13.33 11.99 -11.45
C PRO A 266 -14.64 12.56 -12.03
N TYR A 267 -15.79 11.92 -11.75
CA TYR A 267 -17.10 12.38 -12.23
C TYR A 267 -17.55 13.64 -11.52
N GLU A 268 -17.26 13.78 -10.22
CA GLU A 268 -17.55 15.01 -9.47
C GLU A 268 -16.77 16.20 -10.02
N ARG A 269 -15.47 16.01 -10.27
CA ARG A 269 -14.61 17.05 -10.89
C ARG A 269 -15.07 17.40 -12.30
N MET A 270 -15.45 16.40 -13.09
CA MET A 270 -15.99 16.60 -14.43
C MET A 270 -17.33 17.34 -14.39
N GLY A 271 -18.23 16.96 -13.47
CA GLY A 271 -19.52 17.61 -13.28
C GLY A 271 -19.37 19.07 -12.89
N ALA A 272 -18.47 19.39 -11.96
CA ALA A 272 -18.15 20.77 -11.60
C ALA A 272 -17.62 21.57 -12.79
N ARG A 273 -16.74 21.00 -13.62
CA ARG A 273 -16.17 21.66 -14.80
C ARG A 273 -17.18 21.86 -15.94
N LEU A 274 -18.10 20.92 -16.12
CA LEU A 274 -19.13 20.96 -17.16
C LEU A 274 -20.40 21.68 -16.72
N GLY A 275 -20.49 22.14 -15.46
CA GLY A 275 -21.68 22.78 -14.92
C GLY A 275 -22.88 21.84 -14.79
N ILE A 276 -22.64 20.54 -14.57
CA ILE A 276 -23.72 19.55 -14.37
C ILE A 276 -24.44 19.86 -13.05
N PRO A 277 -25.78 19.97 -13.04
CA PRO A 277 -26.54 20.16 -11.81
C PRO A 277 -26.25 19.05 -10.79
N ALA A 278 -26.19 19.39 -9.50
CA ALA A 278 -25.88 18.44 -8.44
C ALA A 278 -26.82 17.22 -8.41
N ALA A 279 -28.11 17.42 -8.71
CA ALA A 279 -29.10 16.35 -8.78
C ALA A 279 -28.80 15.34 -9.91
N ASP A 280 -28.41 15.82 -11.08
CA ASP A 280 -28.06 14.97 -12.23
C ASP A 280 -26.78 14.19 -11.96
N LEU A 281 -25.77 14.85 -11.38
CA LEU A 281 -24.55 14.21 -10.95
C LEU A 281 -24.82 13.13 -9.90
N GLN A 282 -25.67 13.40 -8.91
CA GLN A 282 -26.09 12.39 -7.92
C GLN A 282 -26.76 11.18 -8.57
N GLN A 283 -27.62 11.40 -9.58
CA GLN A 283 -28.26 10.31 -10.31
C GLN A 283 -27.24 9.46 -11.11
N ILE A 284 -26.26 10.11 -11.76
CA ILE A 284 -25.17 9.43 -12.46
C ILE A 284 -24.34 8.59 -11.49
N LEU A 285 -23.91 9.19 -10.38
CA LEU A 285 -23.11 8.51 -9.35
C LEU A 285 -23.89 7.35 -8.72
N ALA A 286 -25.18 7.53 -8.44
CA ALA A 286 -26.04 6.47 -7.92
C ALA A 286 -26.17 5.28 -8.89
N ASN A 287 -26.23 5.56 -10.20
CA ASN A 287 -26.22 4.52 -11.22
C ASN A 287 -24.88 3.78 -11.25
N ILE A 288 -23.75 4.50 -11.25
CA ILE A 288 -22.41 3.91 -11.21
C ILE A 288 -22.24 3.01 -9.98
N HIS A 289 -22.61 3.51 -8.80
CA HIS A 289 -22.49 2.74 -7.55
C HIS A 289 -23.35 1.49 -7.55
N ARG A 290 -24.52 1.49 -8.23
CA ARG A 290 -25.41 0.34 -8.30
C ARG A 290 -24.78 -0.85 -9.03
N TYR A 291 -23.93 -0.59 -10.03
CA TYR A 291 -23.26 -1.61 -10.83
C TYR A 291 -21.95 -2.12 -10.21
N MET A 292 -21.53 -1.60 -9.05
CA MET A 292 -20.36 -2.11 -8.32
C MET A 292 -20.75 -3.38 -7.51
N HIS A 293 -21.27 -4.41 -8.19
CA HIS A 293 -21.94 -5.55 -7.58
C HIS A 293 -21.08 -6.29 -6.57
N ASP A 294 -19.85 -6.64 -6.95
CA ASP A 294 -18.91 -7.35 -6.09
C ASP A 294 -18.51 -6.47 -4.90
N LEU A 295 -18.09 -5.23 -5.16
CA LEU A 295 -17.69 -4.31 -4.10
C LEU A 295 -18.80 -4.10 -3.05
N ASN A 296 -20.05 -3.92 -3.50
CA ASN A 296 -21.21 -3.74 -2.61
C ASN A 296 -21.62 -5.03 -1.88
N SER A 297 -21.54 -6.18 -2.55
CA SER A 297 -21.88 -7.46 -1.93
C SER A 297 -20.89 -7.81 -0.82
N MET A 298 -19.61 -7.56 -1.07
CA MET A 298 -18.53 -7.78 -0.11
C MET A 298 -18.73 -6.98 1.17
N ILE A 299 -19.06 -5.68 1.09
CA ILE A 299 -19.26 -4.85 2.29
C ILE A 299 -20.50 -5.29 3.07
N HIS A 300 -21.60 -5.64 2.39
CA HIS A 300 -22.81 -6.10 3.05
C HIS A 300 -22.58 -7.41 3.83
N VAL A 301 -21.81 -8.34 3.26
CA VAL A 301 -21.41 -9.57 3.94
C VAL A 301 -20.46 -9.29 5.10
N ALA A 302 -19.50 -8.37 4.93
CA ALA A 302 -18.59 -7.96 6.00
C ALA A 302 -19.34 -7.37 7.20
N ASP A 303 -20.35 -6.52 6.96
CA ASP A 303 -21.20 -5.93 7.99
C ASP A 303 -22.05 -6.98 8.72
N LEU A 304 -22.58 -7.96 7.98
CA LEU A 304 -23.33 -9.07 8.54
C LEU A 304 -22.47 -9.89 9.51
N VAL A 305 -21.25 -10.24 9.10
CA VAL A 305 -20.29 -10.97 9.96
C VAL A 305 -19.89 -10.11 11.16
N ALA A 306 -19.52 -8.84 10.94
CA ALA A 306 -19.12 -7.94 12.01
C ALA A 306 -20.24 -7.78 13.07
N THR A 307 -21.49 -7.66 12.62
CA THR A 307 -22.66 -7.56 13.52
C THR A 307 -22.86 -8.84 14.31
N SER A 308 -22.80 -10.00 13.66
CA SER A 308 -22.88 -11.31 14.33
C SER A 308 -21.80 -11.48 15.39
N VAL A 309 -20.55 -11.13 15.07
CA VAL A 309 -19.41 -11.22 16.00
C VAL A 309 -19.59 -10.28 17.19
N ARG A 310 -20.03 -9.03 16.96
CA ARG A 310 -20.30 -8.08 18.06
C ARG A 310 -21.42 -8.58 18.98
N GLN A 311 -22.48 -9.16 18.44
CA GLN A 311 -23.56 -9.75 19.22
C GLN A 311 -23.08 -10.95 20.05
N GLN A 312 -22.25 -11.82 19.45
CA GLN A 312 -21.63 -12.94 20.17
C GLN A 312 -20.74 -12.47 21.32
N ILE A 313 -19.93 -11.42 21.11
CA ILE A 313 -19.12 -10.82 22.18
C ILE A 313 -20.01 -10.25 23.29
N ALA A 314 -21.07 -9.51 22.94
CA ALA A 314 -21.97 -8.89 23.91
C ALA A 314 -22.78 -9.90 24.75
N GLN A 315 -23.01 -11.10 24.21
CA GLN A 315 -23.71 -12.20 24.88
C GLN A 315 -22.78 -13.06 25.75
N ARG A 316 -21.45 -12.87 25.70
CA ARG A 316 -20.53 -13.58 26.60
C ARG A 316 -20.65 -13.03 28.04
N PRO A 317 -20.74 -13.89 29.06
CA PRO A 317 -20.67 -13.45 30.46
C PRO A 317 -19.40 -12.65 30.73
N SER A 318 -19.45 -11.58 31.54
CA SER A 318 -18.26 -10.75 31.84
C SER A 318 -17.11 -11.54 32.47
N ASP A 319 -17.44 -12.66 33.10
CA ASP A 319 -16.51 -13.53 33.82
C ASP A 319 -16.05 -14.73 32.98
N ALA A 320 -16.52 -14.84 31.73
CA ALA A 320 -16.02 -15.86 30.80
C ALA A 320 -14.63 -15.42 30.30
N PRO A 321 -13.59 -16.27 30.40
CA PRO A 321 -12.29 -15.95 29.84
C PRO A 321 -12.46 -15.62 28.36
N ALA A 322 -11.84 -14.53 27.91
CA ALA A 322 -11.73 -14.26 26.48
C ALA A 322 -11.22 -15.53 25.80
N VAL A 323 -11.89 -16.00 24.75
CA VAL A 323 -11.39 -17.13 23.96
C VAL A 323 -9.94 -16.78 23.61
N PRO A 324 -8.95 -17.56 24.07
CA PRO A 324 -7.57 -17.26 23.78
C PRO A 324 -7.45 -17.16 22.26
N GLY A 325 -6.96 -16.01 21.76
CA GLY A 325 -6.35 -16.00 20.43
C GLY A 325 -5.21 -17.03 20.42
N PRO A 326 -4.72 -17.47 19.25
CA PRO A 326 -3.76 -18.56 19.14
C PRO A 326 -2.42 -18.17 19.81
N ALA A 327 -2.39 -18.47 21.09
CA ALA A 327 -1.30 -18.46 22.04
C ALA A 327 -1.83 -19.24 23.25
N ASP A 328 -2.15 -20.54 23.06
CA ASP A 328 -2.24 -21.54 24.14
C ASP A 328 -2.56 -22.98 23.64
N SER A 329 -2.85 -23.21 22.36
CA SER A 329 -2.76 -24.57 21.81
C SER A 329 -1.31 -24.90 21.49
N GLY A 330 -0.70 -25.81 22.25
CA GLY A 330 0.68 -26.30 22.12
C GLY A 330 1.01 -27.04 20.81
N THR A 331 0.53 -26.56 19.66
CA THR A 331 1.18 -26.80 18.38
C THR A 331 2.42 -25.93 18.33
N THR A 332 3.59 -26.54 18.20
CA THR A 332 4.85 -25.90 17.82
C THR A 332 4.61 -25.12 16.52
N SER A 333 4.14 -23.88 16.62
CA SER A 333 3.98 -23.01 15.47
C SER A 333 5.40 -22.69 15.00
N LEU A 334 5.81 -23.37 13.93
CA LEU A 334 7.02 -23.05 13.19
C LEU A 334 7.02 -21.53 12.96
N LEU A 335 8.15 -20.87 13.22
CA LEU A 335 8.32 -19.47 12.86
C LEU A 335 8.14 -19.36 11.35
N ASP A 336 7.45 -18.31 10.91
CA ASP A 336 7.37 -18.02 9.48
C ASP A 336 8.80 -17.73 8.95
N PRO A 337 9.09 -18.00 7.67
CA PRO A 337 10.43 -17.84 7.14
C PRO A 337 10.83 -16.36 7.08
N VAL A 338 12.10 -16.08 7.41
CA VAL A 338 12.71 -14.77 7.16
C VAL A 338 12.99 -14.63 5.66
N ILE A 339 12.53 -13.53 5.06
CA ILE A 339 12.76 -13.23 3.64
C ILE A 339 13.79 -12.11 3.51
N HIS A 340 14.76 -12.32 2.61
CA HIS A 340 15.74 -11.32 2.18
C HIS A 340 15.21 -10.56 0.95
N LEU A 341 15.38 -9.25 0.93
CA LEU A 341 14.88 -8.35 -0.12
C LEU A 341 15.56 -8.59 -1.48
N SER A 342 16.75 -9.18 -1.47
CA SER A 342 17.55 -9.62 -2.62
C SER A 342 17.05 -10.94 -3.23
N HIS A 343 16.33 -11.77 -2.48
CA HIS A 343 15.93 -13.13 -2.88
C HIS A 343 14.63 -13.15 -3.70
N ARG A 344 14.70 -12.65 -4.93
CA ARG A 344 13.51 -12.41 -5.78
C ARG A 344 12.68 -13.63 -6.10
N SER A 345 13.29 -14.80 -6.29
CA SER A 345 12.54 -16.03 -6.55
C SER A 345 11.66 -16.41 -5.35
N THR A 346 12.19 -16.29 -4.14
CA THR A 346 11.43 -16.49 -2.89
C THR A 346 10.30 -15.47 -2.75
N ILE A 347 10.56 -14.20 -3.09
CA ILE A 347 9.55 -13.15 -3.06
C ILE A 347 8.44 -13.42 -4.09
N ALA A 348 8.81 -13.71 -5.34
CA ALA A 348 7.85 -14.03 -6.40
C ALA A 348 7.00 -15.23 -6.03
N GLN A 349 7.64 -16.30 -5.55
CA GLN A 349 6.93 -17.47 -5.05
C GLN A 349 5.94 -17.09 -3.93
N ALA A 350 6.36 -16.30 -2.94
CA ALA A 350 5.48 -15.88 -1.85
C ALA A 350 4.32 -14.96 -2.29
N LEU A 351 4.45 -14.21 -3.39
CA LEU A 351 3.38 -13.39 -3.97
C LEU A 351 2.46 -14.18 -4.92
N GLU A 352 3.00 -15.17 -5.64
CA GLU A 352 2.28 -15.96 -6.63
C GLU A 352 1.55 -17.14 -5.97
N ASP A 353 2.14 -17.71 -4.90
CA ASP A 353 1.52 -18.72 -4.03
C ASP A 353 0.47 -18.12 -3.07
N ASP A 354 0.12 -16.83 -3.20
CA ASP A 354 -0.98 -16.12 -2.49
C ASP A 354 -2.37 -16.78 -2.72
N SER A 355 -2.41 -17.84 -3.54
CA SER A 355 -3.52 -18.80 -3.64
C SER A 355 -3.72 -19.67 -2.38
N GLU A 356 -2.72 -19.83 -1.50
CA GLU A 356 -2.79 -20.64 -0.26
C GLU A 356 -3.45 -19.92 0.93
N GLY A 357 -3.96 -18.71 0.75
CA GLY A 357 -4.77 -18.02 1.78
C GLY A 357 -3.95 -17.35 2.89
N ARG A 358 -2.67 -17.04 2.66
CA ARG A 358 -1.79 -16.35 3.63
C ARG A 358 -1.30 -15.01 3.10
N SER A 359 -1.71 -13.93 3.76
CA SER A 359 -1.32 -12.57 3.35
C SER A 359 0.11 -12.21 3.80
N LEU A 360 0.92 -11.70 2.88
CA LEU A 360 2.25 -11.14 3.21
C LEU A 360 2.17 -10.01 4.24
N ARG A 361 1.06 -9.26 4.25
CA ARG A 361 0.83 -8.18 5.21
C ARG A 361 0.66 -8.71 6.64
N GLU A 362 0.04 -9.88 6.79
CA GLU A 362 -0.13 -10.55 8.08
C GLU A 362 1.20 -11.09 8.61
N ILE A 363 1.99 -11.69 7.72
CA ILE A 363 3.27 -12.32 8.08
C ILE A 363 4.36 -11.27 8.33
N TYR A 364 4.52 -10.28 7.45
CA TYR A 364 5.64 -9.34 7.45
C TYR A 364 5.25 -7.90 7.81
N GLY A 365 4.00 -7.67 8.17
CA GLY A 365 3.47 -6.33 8.46
C GLY A 365 3.28 -5.47 7.20
N GLY A 366 2.66 -4.30 7.36
CA GLY A 366 2.38 -3.37 6.25
C GLY A 366 3.64 -2.80 5.60
N LYS A 367 4.66 -2.44 6.40
CA LYS A 367 5.94 -1.94 5.87
C LYS A 367 6.76 -3.05 5.20
N GLY A 368 6.80 -4.24 5.81
CA GLY A 368 7.55 -5.37 5.27
C GLY A 368 6.97 -5.86 3.94
N SER A 369 5.66 -6.08 3.87
CA SER A 369 4.98 -6.42 2.61
C SER A 369 5.19 -5.35 1.53
N GLY A 370 5.14 -4.06 1.88
CA GLY A 370 5.50 -2.96 0.97
C GLY A 370 6.90 -3.08 0.37
N LEU A 371 7.91 -3.44 1.17
CA LEU A 371 9.28 -3.68 0.70
C LEU A 371 9.38 -4.93 -0.19
N LEU A 372 8.63 -5.99 0.12
CA LEU A 372 8.55 -7.16 -0.76
C LEU A 372 7.96 -6.80 -2.13
N TYR A 373 6.93 -5.95 -2.18
CA TYR A 373 6.37 -5.44 -3.43
C TYR A 373 7.36 -4.58 -4.23
N ILE A 374 8.11 -3.71 -3.55
CA ILE A 374 9.19 -2.91 -4.15
C ILE A 374 10.24 -3.83 -4.80
N SER A 375 10.71 -4.85 -4.07
CA SER A 375 11.68 -5.83 -4.58
C SER A 375 11.12 -6.65 -5.75
N TYR A 376 9.87 -7.10 -5.66
CA TYR A 376 9.19 -7.85 -6.73
C TYR A 376 9.13 -7.03 -8.04
N LEU A 377 8.84 -5.73 -7.95
CA LEU A 377 8.76 -4.82 -9.10
C LEU A 377 10.11 -4.38 -9.67
N ASN A 378 11.22 -4.88 -9.12
CA ASN A 378 12.57 -4.45 -9.45
C ASN A 378 12.72 -2.92 -9.30
N ILE A 379 12.14 -2.36 -8.24
CA ILE A 379 12.33 -0.96 -7.87
C ILE A 379 13.62 -0.89 -7.03
N PRO A 380 14.53 0.08 -7.30
CA PRO A 380 15.75 0.23 -6.53
C PRO A 380 15.45 0.40 -5.03
N THR A 381 16.01 -0.45 -4.19
CA THR A 381 15.92 -0.40 -2.73
C THR A 381 17.25 -0.86 -2.14
N ARG A 382 17.51 -0.51 -0.87
CA ARG A 382 18.59 -1.10 -0.09
C ARG A 382 18.24 -2.53 0.30
N ASP A 383 19.24 -3.41 0.30
CA ASP A 383 19.07 -4.81 0.67
C ASP A 383 18.84 -4.97 2.18
N GLY A 384 18.28 -6.09 2.57
CA GLY A 384 17.91 -6.35 3.95
C GLY A 384 17.10 -7.62 4.10
N PHE A 385 16.58 -7.87 5.29
CA PHE A 385 15.72 -9.00 5.59
C PHE A 385 14.65 -8.63 6.61
N ILE A 386 13.55 -9.40 6.60
CA ILE A 386 12.38 -9.13 7.44
C ILE A 386 12.12 -10.31 8.37
N LEU A 387 12.19 -10.05 9.68
CA LEU A 387 11.72 -10.99 10.70
C LEU A 387 10.20 -10.89 10.82
N PRO A 388 9.46 -11.99 10.62
CA PRO A 388 8.00 -11.97 10.60
C PRO A 388 7.37 -11.71 11.97
N THR A 389 6.07 -11.39 11.97
CA THR A 389 5.27 -11.11 13.17
C THR A 389 5.23 -12.29 14.16
N SER A 390 5.49 -13.52 13.69
CA SER A 390 5.60 -14.71 14.54
C SER A 390 6.77 -14.67 15.52
N TYR A 391 7.83 -13.87 15.28
CA TYR A 391 8.88 -13.61 16.28
C TYR A 391 8.33 -12.83 17.48
N GLY A 392 7.54 -11.79 17.20
CA GLY A 392 6.85 -11.01 18.23
C GLY A 392 5.82 -11.86 18.99
N ARG A 393 5.01 -12.64 18.26
CA ARG A 393 3.96 -13.50 18.83
C ARG A 393 4.52 -14.61 19.72
N SER A 394 5.61 -15.25 19.33
CA SER A 394 6.26 -16.32 20.11
C SER A 394 7.08 -15.81 21.30
N LYS A 395 7.33 -14.49 21.36
CA LYS A 395 8.24 -13.84 22.32
C LYS A 395 9.66 -14.43 22.30
N LEU A 396 10.13 -14.92 21.15
CA LEU A 396 11.47 -15.50 21.01
C LEU A 396 12.55 -14.51 21.49
N TYR A 397 12.38 -13.23 21.16
CA TYR A 397 13.28 -12.12 21.51
C TYR A 397 13.41 -11.85 23.02
N GLU A 398 12.52 -12.42 23.84
CA GLU A 398 12.59 -12.41 25.32
C GLU A 398 13.05 -13.77 25.87
N ARG A 399 12.59 -14.88 25.29
CA ARG A 399 12.81 -16.23 25.83
C ARG A 399 14.17 -16.82 25.50
N ASP A 400 14.73 -16.52 24.32
CA ASP A 400 15.97 -17.12 23.83
C ASP A 400 16.77 -16.08 23.00
N VAL A 401 17.45 -15.19 23.73
CA VAL A 401 18.23 -14.09 23.14
C VAL A 401 19.43 -14.63 22.35
N ASP A 402 20.04 -15.72 22.81
CA ASP A 402 21.20 -16.33 22.15
C ASP A 402 20.82 -16.96 20.80
N ARG A 403 19.63 -17.57 20.71
CA ARG A 403 19.09 -18.02 19.42
C ARG A 403 18.81 -16.85 18.49
N LEU A 404 18.16 -15.79 18.98
CA LEU A 404 17.92 -14.59 18.16
C LEU A 404 19.24 -14.01 17.62
N GLN A 405 20.27 -13.89 18.47
CA GLN A 405 21.59 -13.41 18.07
C GLN A 405 22.20 -14.27 16.95
N ARG A 406 22.19 -15.60 17.11
CA ARG A 406 22.72 -16.53 16.09
C ARG A 406 21.96 -16.44 14.76
N GLU A 407 20.63 -16.33 14.80
CA GLU A 407 19.81 -16.17 13.59
C GLU A 407 20.09 -14.83 12.89
N LEU A 408 20.20 -13.74 13.66
CA LEU A 408 20.57 -12.43 13.13
C LEU A 408 21.97 -12.45 12.49
N ASP A 409 22.96 -13.05 13.15
CA ASP A 409 24.31 -13.18 12.62
C ASP A 409 24.36 -13.97 11.30
N ALA A 410 23.57 -15.05 11.20
CA ALA A 410 23.45 -15.83 9.98
C ALA A 410 22.81 -15.02 8.83
N HIS A 411 21.76 -14.25 9.12
CA HIS A 411 21.12 -13.40 8.12
C HIS A 411 22.00 -12.21 7.72
N VAL A 412 22.74 -11.60 8.65
CA VAL A 412 23.73 -10.56 8.31
C VAL A 412 24.82 -11.12 7.40
N ALA A 413 25.31 -12.34 7.65
CA ALA A 413 26.30 -12.97 6.79
C ALA A 413 25.77 -13.20 5.35
N SER A 414 24.50 -13.61 5.21
CA SER A 414 23.84 -13.71 3.90
C SER A 414 23.72 -12.34 3.22
N LEU A 415 23.29 -11.32 3.98
CA LEU A 415 23.15 -9.95 3.50
C LEU A 415 24.48 -9.38 3.00
N GLU A 416 25.58 -9.59 3.71
CA GLU A 416 26.91 -9.16 3.26
C GLU A 416 27.31 -9.80 1.93
N GLN A 417 26.99 -11.08 1.73
CA GLN A 417 27.25 -11.78 0.47
C GLN A 417 26.38 -11.24 -0.67
N ASP A 418 25.11 -10.94 -0.39
CA ASP A 418 24.19 -10.37 -1.37
C ASP A 418 24.63 -8.96 -1.79
N ILE A 419 24.99 -8.12 -0.84
CA ILE A 419 25.54 -6.78 -1.09
C ILE A 419 26.82 -6.88 -1.91
N ALA A 420 27.73 -7.79 -1.57
CA ALA A 420 28.96 -8.00 -2.34
C ALA A 420 28.67 -8.42 -3.80
N ARG A 421 27.65 -9.26 -4.02
CA ARG A 421 27.19 -9.64 -5.36
C ARG A 421 26.55 -8.47 -6.11
N ARG A 422 25.78 -7.61 -5.43
CA ARG A 422 25.09 -6.45 -6.02
C ARG A 422 26.05 -5.31 -6.36
N ASP A 423 26.92 -4.93 -5.43
CA ASP A 423 27.79 -3.74 -5.50
C ASP A 423 29.18 -4.05 -6.08
N GLY A 424 29.54 -5.33 -6.22
CA GLY A 424 30.87 -5.77 -6.68
C GLY A 424 31.98 -5.58 -5.65
N HIS A 425 31.68 -5.06 -4.46
CA HIS A 425 32.60 -4.91 -3.34
C HIS A 425 31.91 -5.30 -2.03
N ALA A 426 32.66 -5.90 -1.12
CA ALA A 426 32.11 -6.35 0.16
C ALA A 426 31.98 -5.18 1.14
N LYS A 427 30.82 -5.10 1.79
CA LYS A 427 30.63 -4.33 3.03
C LYS A 427 30.55 -5.30 4.20
N ARG A 428 31.11 -4.92 5.36
CA ARG A 428 31.17 -5.78 6.54
C ARG A 428 30.53 -5.12 7.75
N PHE A 429 29.61 -5.83 8.39
CA PHE A 429 28.96 -5.39 9.61
C PHE A 429 29.93 -5.52 10.78
N ALA A 430 29.91 -4.55 11.70
CA ALA A 430 30.76 -4.52 12.88
C ALA A 430 32.27 -4.56 12.59
N SER A 431 32.71 -4.08 11.41
CA SER A 431 34.13 -4.03 11.03
C SER A 431 34.50 -2.65 10.48
N ALA A 432 35.60 -2.10 10.99
CA ALA A 432 36.25 -0.92 10.42
C ALA A 432 37.24 -1.30 9.30
N ASP A 433 37.50 -2.59 9.09
CA ASP A 433 38.40 -3.08 8.04
C ASP A 433 37.67 -3.07 6.70
N GLY A 434 37.97 -2.06 5.87
CA GLY A 434 37.34 -1.88 4.56
C GLY A 434 36.10 -0.98 4.62
N SER A 435 35.03 -1.36 3.91
CA SER A 435 33.78 -0.59 3.85
C SER A 435 32.79 -1.06 4.93
N PRO A 436 32.46 -0.24 5.93
CA PRO A 436 31.52 -0.64 6.98
C PRO A 436 30.09 -0.80 6.45
N LEU A 437 29.40 -1.86 6.89
CA LEU A 437 27.95 -2.03 6.70
C LEU A 437 27.21 -1.50 7.93
N LEU A 438 26.35 -0.51 7.72
CA LEU A 438 25.43 -0.01 8.74
C LEU A 438 24.00 -0.40 8.41
N LEU A 439 23.21 -0.69 9.44
CA LEU A 439 21.84 -1.20 9.32
C LEU A 439 20.84 -0.26 9.99
N ALA A 440 19.61 -0.23 9.49
CA ALA A 440 18.43 0.25 10.19
C ALA A 440 17.57 -0.93 10.64
N VAL A 441 17.00 -0.82 11.84
CA VAL A 441 16.05 -1.78 12.39
C VAL A 441 14.73 -1.07 12.65
N ARG A 442 13.67 -1.47 11.95
CA ARG A 442 12.37 -0.76 11.91
C ARG A 442 11.21 -1.70 12.24
N GLY A 443 10.27 -1.23 13.07
CA GLY A 443 9.00 -1.93 13.30
C GLY A 443 8.00 -1.78 12.15
N GLY A 444 7.30 -2.87 11.81
CA GLY A 444 6.21 -2.89 10.85
C GLY A 444 5.02 -3.71 11.35
N SER A 445 3.96 -3.03 11.80
CA SER A 445 2.70 -3.69 12.21
C SER A 445 1.81 -4.04 11.02
N VAL A 446 0.93 -5.03 11.21
CA VAL A 446 -0.08 -5.45 10.21
C VAL A 446 -0.99 -4.27 9.83
N LEU A 447 -1.50 -3.55 10.83
CA LEU A 447 -2.29 -2.33 10.69
C LEU A 447 -1.41 -1.12 10.97
N SER A 448 -1.57 -0.05 10.21
CA SER A 448 -0.70 1.12 10.29
C SER A 448 -0.71 1.77 11.68
N MET A 449 0.47 1.94 12.27
CA MET A 449 0.72 2.64 13.53
C MET A 449 1.83 3.68 13.32
N PRO A 450 1.53 4.79 12.60
CA PRO A 450 2.55 5.74 12.16
C PRO A 450 3.21 6.41 13.36
N GLY A 451 4.55 6.46 13.36
CA GLY A 451 5.34 7.09 14.42
C GLY A 451 5.40 6.33 15.75
N ILE A 452 4.61 5.28 15.96
CA ILE A 452 4.49 4.61 17.27
C ILE A 452 5.58 3.55 17.52
N LEU A 453 5.96 2.80 16.48
CA LEU A 453 6.92 1.71 16.62
C LEU A 453 8.36 2.22 16.53
N SER A 454 9.25 1.64 17.33
CA SER A 454 10.65 2.05 17.38
C SER A 454 11.37 1.89 16.05
N THR A 455 12.34 2.77 15.81
CA THR A 455 13.27 2.71 14.69
C THR A 455 14.65 3.07 15.20
N VAL A 456 15.61 2.17 14.98
CA VAL A 456 17.02 2.40 15.31
C VAL A 456 17.80 2.49 14.00
N VAL A 457 18.57 3.55 13.82
CA VAL A 457 19.33 3.82 12.60
C VAL A 457 20.83 3.72 12.86
N PHE A 458 21.61 3.45 11.80
CA PHE A 458 23.07 3.34 11.86
C PHE A 458 23.58 2.28 12.86
N VAL A 459 22.82 1.20 13.06
CA VAL A 459 23.25 0.03 13.83
C VAL A 459 24.51 -0.56 13.18
N GLY A 460 25.50 -0.86 14.00
CA GLY A 460 26.86 -1.23 13.60
C GLY A 460 27.88 -0.14 13.91
N MET A 461 27.46 1.09 14.25
CA MET A 461 28.35 2.21 14.50
C MET A 461 29.12 2.09 15.82
N ASN A 462 30.39 2.50 15.81
CA ASN A 462 31.21 2.72 17.01
C ASN A 462 32.30 3.75 16.70
N ASP A 463 33.21 4.00 17.65
CA ASP A 463 34.29 4.97 17.48
C ASP A 463 35.19 4.67 16.27
N ALA A 464 35.65 3.41 16.13
CA ALA A 464 36.52 3.00 15.03
C ALA A 464 35.83 3.12 13.66
N ILE A 465 34.54 2.77 13.58
CA ILE A 465 33.75 2.88 12.34
C ILE A 465 33.44 4.34 12.02
N ALA A 466 33.18 5.18 13.02
CA ALA A 466 33.01 6.62 12.81
C ALA A 466 34.30 7.25 12.27
N GLU A 467 35.47 6.88 12.81
CA GLU A 467 36.78 7.32 12.30
C GLU A 467 37.03 6.83 10.87
N ARG A 468 36.73 5.57 10.56
CA ARG A 468 36.85 5.02 9.21
C ARG A 468 35.96 5.75 8.20
N LEU A 469 34.70 5.99 8.56
CA LEU A 469 33.75 6.73 7.70
C LEU A 469 34.15 8.20 7.54
N ALA A 470 34.90 8.75 8.50
CA ALA A 470 35.34 10.14 8.47
C ALA A 470 36.41 10.40 7.41
N GLU A 471 37.12 9.37 6.93
CA GLU A 471 38.07 9.50 5.82
C GLU A 471 37.39 9.96 4.52
N ASP A 472 36.18 9.48 4.24
CA ASP A 472 35.41 9.83 3.04
C ASP A 472 34.51 11.06 3.24
N GLY A 473 34.26 11.45 4.49
CA GLY A 473 33.28 12.49 4.81
C GLY A 473 33.08 12.65 6.32
N PRO A 474 33.92 13.44 7.01
CA PRO A 474 33.93 13.53 8.47
C PRO A 474 32.62 14.06 9.04
N TRP A 475 32.01 15.04 8.36
CA TRP A 475 30.71 15.58 8.78
C TRP A 475 29.63 14.50 8.76
N ARG A 476 29.54 13.73 7.66
CA ARG A 476 28.56 12.65 7.49
C ARG A 476 28.78 11.55 8.52
N ALA A 477 30.03 11.19 8.79
CA ALA A 477 30.38 10.13 9.74
C ALA A 477 29.89 10.46 11.16
N TYR A 478 30.25 11.63 11.68
CA TYR A 478 29.86 12.04 13.02
C TYR A 478 28.38 12.44 13.12
N ASP A 479 27.76 12.95 12.05
CA ASP A 479 26.30 13.12 12.02
C ASP A 479 25.58 11.76 12.12
N SER A 480 26.08 10.75 11.44
CA SER A 480 25.54 9.39 11.51
C SER A 480 25.78 8.78 12.90
N TYR A 481 26.93 9.05 13.52
CA TYR A 481 27.26 8.53 14.85
C TYR A 481 26.38 9.13 15.96
N ARG A 482 26.20 10.46 16.00
CA ARG A 482 25.26 11.05 16.98
C ARG A 482 23.83 10.51 16.81
N ARG A 483 23.39 10.22 15.58
CA ARG A 483 22.05 9.68 15.29
C ARG A 483 21.91 8.22 15.74
N PHE A 484 22.97 7.43 15.57
CA PHE A 484 23.03 6.10 16.18
C PHE A 484 22.82 6.21 17.70
N LEU A 485 23.64 7.02 18.38
CA LEU A 485 23.56 7.19 19.83
C LEU A 485 22.17 7.64 20.29
N ALA A 486 21.61 8.66 19.65
CA ALA A 486 20.28 9.19 19.99
C ALA A 486 19.16 8.16 19.74
N SER A 487 19.12 7.53 18.56
CA SER A 487 18.06 6.56 18.24
C SER A 487 18.16 5.27 19.06
N TYR A 488 19.38 4.82 19.36
CA TYR A 488 19.61 3.66 20.22
C TYR A 488 19.21 3.96 21.66
N ALA A 489 19.62 5.10 22.21
CA ALA A 489 19.28 5.52 23.56
C ALA A 489 17.77 5.63 23.76
N SER A 490 17.07 6.30 22.84
CA SER A 490 15.62 6.45 22.91
C SER A 490 14.91 5.09 22.80
N SER A 491 15.29 4.25 21.84
CA SER A 491 14.56 2.99 21.59
C SER A 491 14.89 1.86 22.57
N VAL A 492 16.15 1.75 23.01
CA VAL A 492 16.63 0.61 23.81
C VAL A 492 16.62 0.94 25.30
N TRP A 493 17.03 2.15 25.67
CA TRP A 493 17.17 2.58 27.05
C TRP A 493 16.06 3.53 27.53
N GLY A 494 15.24 4.08 26.61
CA GLY A 494 14.19 5.03 26.96
C GLY A 494 14.72 6.42 27.33
N VAL A 495 15.94 6.78 26.91
CA VAL A 495 16.55 8.08 27.18
C VAL A 495 16.44 8.96 25.95
N ASP A 496 15.76 10.11 26.08
CA ASP A 496 15.61 11.07 25.00
C ASP A 496 16.74 12.11 24.99
N ILE A 497 17.70 11.90 24.10
CA ILE A 497 18.86 12.78 23.92
C ILE A 497 18.48 14.16 23.38
N GLU A 498 17.38 14.29 22.64
CA GLU A 498 17.01 15.56 22.01
C GLU A 498 16.62 16.62 23.06
N HIS A 499 16.14 16.22 24.24
CA HIS A 499 15.84 17.12 25.38
C HIS A 499 17.07 17.89 25.92
N HIS A 500 18.29 17.49 25.54
CA HIS A 500 19.51 18.16 26.00
C HIS A 500 19.99 19.28 25.08
N ASP A 501 19.26 19.57 23.98
CA ASP A 501 19.53 20.67 23.04
C ASP A 501 20.98 20.73 22.53
N LEU A 502 21.63 19.57 22.38
CA LEU A 502 23.06 19.48 22.10
C LEU A 502 23.43 20.15 20.76
N VAL A 503 22.57 20.00 19.74
CA VAL A 503 22.76 20.63 18.43
C VAL A 503 22.56 22.14 18.51
N GLU A 504 21.55 22.63 19.24
CA GLU A 504 21.29 24.06 19.40
C GLU A 504 22.44 24.77 20.10
N ARG A 505 22.94 24.19 21.22
CA ARG A 505 24.11 24.71 21.93
C ARG A 505 25.36 24.76 21.05
N ALA A 506 25.53 23.77 20.16
CA ALA A 506 26.62 23.80 19.18
C ALA A 506 26.43 24.93 18.17
N LYS A 507 25.23 25.12 17.60
CA LYS A 507 24.95 26.23 16.68
C LYS A 507 25.23 27.60 17.30
N GLU A 508 24.80 27.80 18.55
CA GLU A 508 25.08 29.04 19.31
C GLU A 508 26.59 29.26 19.48
N ARG A 509 27.33 28.22 19.90
CA ARG A 509 28.78 28.28 20.09
C ARG A 509 29.53 28.64 18.80
N TYR A 510 29.11 28.06 17.68
CA TYR A 510 29.74 28.27 16.38
C TYR A 510 29.17 29.47 15.61
N GLY A 511 28.15 30.16 16.14
CA GLY A 511 27.55 31.34 15.52
C GLY A 511 26.83 31.05 14.20
N VAL A 512 26.31 29.84 14.01
CA VAL A 512 25.61 29.43 12.78
C VAL A 512 24.10 29.30 13.00
N ARG A 513 23.31 29.47 11.93
CA ARG A 513 21.84 29.42 12.02
C ARG A 513 21.31 28.01 11.78
N TYR A 514 21.90 27.30 10.83
CA TYR A 514 21.45 25.98 10.41
C TYR A 514 22.49 24.89 10.70
N LYS A 515 22.00 23.69 10.98
CA LYS A 515 22.84 22.53 11.29
C LYS A 515 23.86 22.19 10.17
N HIS A 516 23.48 22.36 8.90
CA HIS A 516 24.36 22.06 7.77
C HIS A 516 25.54 23.04 7.63
N GLU A 517 25.49 24.17 8.33
CA GLU A 517 26.58 25.16 8.41
C GLU A 517 27.62 24.80 9.48
N LEU A 518 27.30 23.85 10.38
CA LEU A 518 28.22 23.41 11.42
C LEU A 518 29.44 22.72 10.80
N PRO A 519 30.66 23.03 11.27
CA PRO A 519 31.86 22.31 10.85
C PRO A 519 31.83 20.87 11.37
N TRP A 520 32.62 19.97 10.78
CA TRP A 520 32.56 18.54 11.12
C TRP A 520 33.04 18.27 12.56
N GLU A 521 33.93 19.10 13.09
CA GLU A 521 34.41 19.07 14.46
C GLU A 521 33.25 19.24 15.45
N ALA A 522 32.28 20.11 15.12
CA ALA A 522 31.09 20.31 15.95
C ALA A 522 30.23 19.03 16.00
N MET A 523 30.14 18.27 14.91
CA MET A 523 29.41 16.98 14.91
C MET A 523 30.09 15.95 15.82
N ARG A 524 31.42 15.95 15.87
CA ARG A 524 32.20 15.13 16.81
C ARG A 524 31.94 15.58 18.25
N GLU A 525 31.98 16.88 18.53
CA GLU A 525 31.67 17.42 19.87
C GLU A 525 30.27 17.02 20.36
N ILE A 526 29.27 17.05 19.47
CA ILE A 526 27.90 16.62 19.78
C ILE A 526 27.85 15.12 20.09
N SER A 527 28.58 14.29 19.33
CA SER A 527 28.65 12.85 19.58
C SER A 527 29.27 12.55 20.95
N GLU A 528 30.36 13.23 21.31
CA GLU A 528 31.00 13.09 22.62
C GLU A 528 30.16 13.67 23.76
N ALA A 529 29.41 14.74 23.51
CA ALA A 529 28.44 15.25 24.47
C ALA A 529 27.30 14.25 24.72
N THR A 530 26.83 13.57 23.67
CA THR A 530 25.79 12.53 23.77
C THR A 530 26.25 11.37 24.65
N LYS A 531 27.49 10.88 24.46
CA LYS A 531 28.05 9.83 25.32
C LYS A 531 28.15 10.27 26.78
N ARG A 532 28.52 11.53 27.05
CA ARG A 532 28.59 12.08 28.41
C ARG A 532 27.23 12.10 29.08
N VAL A 533 26.20 12.60 28.38
CA VAL A 533 24.81 12.56 28.85
C VAL A 533 24.41 11.13 29.23
N LEU A 534 24.68 10.15 28.37
CA LEU A 534 24.36 8.74 28.66
C LEU A 534 25.11 8.18 29.88
N ARG A 535 26.35 8.61 30.10
CA ARG A 535 27.11 8.23 31.30
C ARG A 535 26.53 8.88 32.56
N ASP A 536 26.11 10.14 32.46
CA ASP A 536 25.48 10.88 33.56
C ASP A 536 24.12 10.27 33.94
N GLU A 537 23.39 9.70 32.96
CA GLU A 537 22.17 8.90 33.17
C GLU A 537 22.44 7.47 33.72
N GLY A 538 23.70 7.13 34.01
CA GLY A 538 24.10 5.85 34.60
C GLY A 538 24.25 4.70 33.59
N LEU A 539 24.20 4.96 32.28
CA LEU A 539 24.31 3.94 31.22
C LEU A 539 25.74 3.72 30.71
N GLY A 540 26.76 4.17 31.46
CA GLY A 540 28.15 4.16 31.01
C GLY A 540 28.69 2.76 30.65
N ASP A 541 28.48 1.77 31.51
CA ASP A 541 28.96 0.40 31.29
C ASP A 541 28.24 -0.27 30.11
N GLU A 542 26.93 -0.03 29.97
CA GLU A 542 26.13 -0.56 28.86
C GLU A 542 26.52 0.09 27.53
N LEU A 543 26.74 1.40 27.53
CA LEU A 543 27.23 2.14 26.37
C LEU A 543 28.58 1.57 25.91
N ASP A 544 29.52 1.38 26.83
CA ASP A 544 30.85 0.86 26.51
C ASP A 544 30.78 -0.57 25.95
N ALA A 545 29.93 -1.42 26.53
CA ALA A 545 29.71 -2.77 26.00
C ALA A 545 29.11 -2.78 24.58
N VAL A 546 28.14 -1.90 24.33
CA VAL A 546 27.45 -1.79 23.03
C VAL A 546 28.36 -1.19 21.95
N LEU A 547 29.23 -0.25 22.29
CA LEU A 547 30.21 0.33 21.37
C LEU A 547 31.38 -0.63 21.10
N ALA A 548 31.79 -1.42 22.09
CA ALA A 548 32.84 -2.43 21.94
C ALA A 548 32.40 -3.62 21.09
N GLU A 549 31.12 -4.04 21.16
CA GLU A 549 30.60 -5.19 20.44
C GLU A 549 29.38 -4.82 19.57
N PRO A 550 29.56 -4.32 18.33
CA PRO A 550 28.46 -3.84 17.51
C PRO A 550 27.41 -4.91 17.15
N ARG A 551 27.75 -6.21 17.26
CA ARG A 551 26.79 -7.31 17.11
C ARG A 551 25.69 -7.28 18.17
N ARG A 552 26.00 -6.84 19.40
CA ARG A 552 24.99 -6.63 20.47
C ARG A 552 24.02 -5.50 20.12
N GLN A 553 24.46 -4.51 19.34
CA GLN A 553 23.60 -3.41 18.90
C GLN A 553 22.40 -3.95 18.11
N LEU A 554 22.64 -4.90 17.20
CA LEU A 554 21.59 -5.44 16.34
C LEU A 554 20.54 -6.24 17.12
N ALA A 555 20.95 -7.10 18.05
CA ALA A 555 20.01 -7.80 18.91
C ALA A 555 19.26 -6.83 19.84
N GLY A 556 19.95 -5.85 20.43
CA GLY A 556 19.35 -4.80 21.25
C GLY A 556 18.27 -4.02 20.50
N ALA A 557 18.60 -3.54 19.29
CA ALA A 557 17.69 -2.81 18.42
C ALA A 557 16.49 -3.66 17.98
N THR A 558 16.73 -4.92 17.60
CA THR A 558 15.67 -5.86 17.19
C THR A 558 14.70 -6.14 18.34
N ARG A 559 15.22 -6.34 19.56
CA ARG A 559 14.42 -6.51 20.77
C ARG A 559 13.63 -5.26 21.10
N ALA A 560 14.23 -4.08 20.99
CA ALA A 560 13.54 -2.81 21.18
C ALA A 560 12.36 -2.65 20.22
N VAL A 561 12.52 -3.00 18.94
CA VAL A 561 11.42 -3.00 17.96
C VAL A 561 10.28 -3.90 18.40
N PHE A 562 10.55 -5.15 18.80
CA PHE A 562 9.48 -6.04 19.26
C PHE A 562 8.82 -5.56 20.56
N ARG A 563 9.61 -5.07 21.52
CA ARG A 563 9.12 -4.48 22.78
C ARG A 563 8.30 -3.22 22.56
N SER A 564 8.59 -2.46 21.50
CA SER A 564 7.86 -1.24 21.16
C SER A 564 6.36 -1.48 20.93
N TRP A 565 5.97 -2.72 20.59
CA TRP A 565 4.56 -3.11 20.50
C TRP A 565 3.83 -2.99 21.84
N ASP A 566 4.50 -3.21 22.96
CA ASP A 566 3.88 -3.31 24.28
C ASP A 566 4.13 -2.08 25.18
N THR A 567 4.71 -1.01 24.64
CA THR A 567 4.89 0.27 25.36
C THR A 567 3.54 0.88 25.75
N PRO A 568 3.48 1.69 26.82
CA PRO A 568 2.26 2.37 27.24
C PRO A 568 1.61 3.17 26.09
N THR A 569 2.41 3.93 25.35
CA THR A 569 1.99 4.71 24.19
C THR A 569 1.39 3.84 23.09
N ALA A 570 2.03 2.71 22.76
CA ALA A 570 1.54 1.81 21.71
C ALA A 570 0.25 1.10 22.12
N ARG A 571 0.12 0.68 23.39
CA ARG A 571 -1.12 0.09 23.93
C ARG A 571 -2.26 1.09 23.85
N ARG A 572 -2.03 2.31 24.34
CA ARG A 572 -3.03 3.38 24.31
C ARG A 572 -3.47 3.73 22.89
N PHE A 573 -2.53 3.81 21.95
CA PHE A 573 -2.88 4.03 20.53
C PHE A 573 -3.81 2.92 20.01
N ARG A 574 -3.51 1.66 20.35
CA ARG A 574 -4.35 0.52 19.96
C ARG A 574 -5.72 0.57 20.62
N ASP A 575 -5.82 0.95 21.88
CA ASP A 575 -7.09 1.09 22.59
C ASP A 575 -7.97 2.16 21.93
N ILE A 576 -7.40 3.33 21.61
CA ILE A 576 -8.09 4.43 20.92
C ILE A 576 -8.55 4.02 19.52
N LYS A 577 -7.71 3.33 18.75
CA LYS A 577 -8.04 2.89 17.38
C LYS A 577 -8.84 1.58 17.36
N GLY A 578 -9.00 0.93 18.52
CA GLY A 578 -9.58 -0.39 18.69
C GLY A 578 -8.84 -1.47 17.90
N ILE A 579 -7.51 -1.52 17.96
CA ILE A 579 -6.67 -2.54 17.31
C ILE A 579 -6.35 -3.66 18.31
N ALA A 580 -6.51 -4.92 17.92
CA ALA A 580 -6.21 -6.06 18.78
C ALA A 580 -4.73 -6.13 19.17
N HIS A 581 -4.45 -6.42 20.46
CA HIS A 581 -3.07 -6.52 20.96
C HIS A 581 -2.32 -7.75 20.43
N SER A 582 -3.02 -8.76 19.89
CA SER A 582 -2.43 -10.03 19.43
C SER A 582 -1.82 -9.97 18.02
N TRP A 583 -1.84 -8.83 17.32
CA TRP A 583 -1.23 -8.71 15.99
C TRP A 583 0.30 -8.74 16.01
N HIS A 584 0.92 -8.15 17.03
CA HIS A 584 2.37 -7.93 17.11
C HIS A 584 2.95 -7.16 15.90
N THR A 585 4.28 -7.02 15.87
CA THR A 585 5.03 -6.31 14.83
C THR A 585 6.07 -7.23 14.19
N ALA A 586 6.34 -7.03 12.91
CA ALA A 586 7.54 -7.52 12.25
C ALA A 586 8.73 -6.59 12.56
N ALA A 587 9.96 -7.09 12.36
CA ALA A 587 11.18 -6.30 12.44
C ALA A 587 11.92 -6.33 11.10
N ILE A 588 12.16 -5.17 10.51
CA ILE A 588 12.82 -5.00 9.21
C ILE A 588 14.26 -4.58 9.50
N VAL A 589 15.24 -5.37 9.05
CA VAL A 589 16.67 -5.06 9.14
C VAL A 589 17.16 -4.74 7.73
N GLN A 590 17.59 -3.50 7.49
CA GLN A 590 17.89 -3.01 6.14
C GLN A 590 19.21 -2.23 6.11
N GLU A 591 19.99 -2.37 5.04
CA GLU A 591 21.17 -1.55 4.76
C GLU A 591 20.81 -0.05 4.78
N MET A 592 21.66 0.77 5.42
CA MET A 592 21.49 2.22 5.44
C MET A 592 21.70 2.84 4.05
N ALA A 593 20.85 3.81 3.70
CA ALA A 593 21.09 4.74 2.61
C ALA A 593 21.45 6.12 3.17
N PHE A 594 22.54 6.71 2.69
CA PHE A 594 23.07 7.97 3.22
C PHE A 594 22.66 9.18 2.35
N GLY A 595 21.55 9.84 2.72
CA GLY A 595 21.14 11.12 2.11
C GLY A 595 21.89 12.33 2.65
N ASN A 596 22.66 12.17 3.72
CA ASN A 596 23.36 13.22 4.45
C ASN A 596 24.75 13.57 3.90
N GLY A 597 25.07 13.12 2.67
CA GLY A 597 26.23 13.61 1.93
C GLY A 597 26.11 15.09 1.62
N ARG A 598 27.21 15.85 1.72
CA ARG A 598 27.22 17.29 1.42
C ARG A 598 27.01 17.51 -0.08
N ASN A 599 26.07 18.38 -0.43
CA ASN A 599 25.94 18.90 -1.79
C ASN A 599 26.65 20.26 -1.83
N GLU A 600 27.62 20.44 -2.72
CA GLU A 600 28.41 21.68 -2.80
C GLU A 600 27.58 22.85 -3.34
N MET A 601 26.81 22.61 -4.40
CA MET A 601 25.88 23.57 -4.99
C MET A 601 24.56 22.89 -5.33
N ILE A 602 23.45 23.60 -5.10
CA ILE A 602 22.08 23.15 -5.44
C ILE A 602 21.53 24.16 -6.44
N GLU A 603 21.65 23.83 -7.72
CA GLU A 603 21.23 24.67 -8.84
C GLU A 603 20.54 23.85 -9.94
N ALA A 604 19.92 24.52 -10.90
CA ALA A 604 19.22 23.86 -11.99
C ALA A 604 20.20 23.03 -12.85
N GLY A 605 19.87 21.76 -13.08
CA GLY A 605 20.73 20.83 -13.83
C GLY A 605 22.01 20.43 -13.09
N MET A 606 21.99 20.40 -11.75
CA MET A 606 23.14 19.93 -10.97
C MET A 606 23.54 18.49 -11.32
N ASP A 607 24.80 18.13 -11.07
CA ASP A 607 25.29 16.77 -11.31
C ASP A 607 24.57 15.76 -10.40
N GLU A 608 23.60 15.06 -10.98
CA GLU A 608 22.77 14.10 -10.27
C GLU A 608 23.58 12.90 -9.76
N THR A 609 24.76 12.62 -10.32
CA THR A 609 25.61 11.49 -9.92
C THR A 609 26.33 11.73 -8.59
N LEU A 610 26.40 12.99 -8.14
CA LEU A 610 27.01 13.36 -6.86
C LEU A 610 25.96 13.76 -5.81
N ALA A 611 24.71 13.93 -6.23
CA ALA A 611 23.63 14.40 -5.38
C ALA A 611 23.34 13.43 -4.22
N SER A 612 23.12 14.00 -3.03
CA SER A 612 22.69 13.26 -1.84
C SER A 612 21.51 13.95 -1.17
N LEU A 613 20.37 13.26 -1.10
CA LEU A 613 19.14 13.82 -0.55
C LEU A 613 18.22 12.72 -0.04
N THR A 614 17.24 13.09 0.75
CA THR A 614 16.11 12.22 1.10
C THR A 614 14.81 12.94 0.77
N GLY A 615 13.76 12.19 0.48
CA GLY A 615 12.47 12.76 0.13
C GLY A 615 11.30 11.84 0.38
N VAL A 616 10.12 12.45 0.45
CA VAL A 616 8.83 11.79 0.51
C VAL A 616 7.95 12.33 -0.60
N ILE A 617 7.50 11.46 -1.49
CA ILE A 617 6.43 11.75 -2.44
C ILE A 617 5.13 11.37 -1.75
N THR A 618 4.32 12.34 -1.35
CA THR A 618 3.08 12.10 -0.61
C THR A 618 1.96 11.61 -1.52
N ARG A 619 1.93 12.10 -2.76
CA ARG A 619 0.93 11.72 -3.77
C ARG A 619 1.37 12.10 -5.19
N THR A 620 0.54 11.73 -6.16
CA THR A 620 0.62 12.25 -7.53
C THR A 620 -0.72 12.80 -7.97
N PHE A 621 -0.74 13.68 -8.97
CA PHE A 621 -1.98 14.25 -9.50
C PHE A 621 -1.87 14.46 -11.02
N PRO A 622 -2.98 14.33 -11.78
CA PRO A 622 -2.96 14.56 -13.21
C PRO A 622 -2.88 16.06 -13.51
N MET A 623 -2.00 16.43 -14.44
CA MET A 623 -1.91 17.77 -15.01
C MET A 623 -2.88 17.91 -16.20
N GLU A 624 -3.05 19.13 -16.72
CA GLU A 624 -3.95 19.41 -17.85
C GLU A 624 -3.60 18.60 -19.11
N HIS A 625 -2.32 18.34 -19.35
CA HIS A 625 -1.82 17.52 -20.46
C HIS A 625 -1.83 16.00 -20.16
N GLY A 626 -2.46 15.56 -19.08
CA GLY A 626 -2.64 14.13 -18.72
C GLY A 626 -1.43 13.45 -18.07
N VAL A 627 -0.23 14.03 -18.14
CA VAL A 627 0.93 13.55 -17.37
C VAL A 627 0.73 13.85 -15.89
N ARG A 628 1.13 12.93 -15.02
CA ARG A 628 1.01 13.12 -13.57
C ARG A 628 2.24 13.83 -13.01
N ALA A 629 2.00 14.84 -12.19
CA ALA A 629 3.02 15.51 -11.39
C ALA A 629 3.16 14.84 -10.01
N LEU A 630 4.32 15.06 -9.40
CA LEU A 630 4.66 14.60 -8.05
C LEU A 630 4.35 15.70 -7.04
N ASP A 631 3.82 15.32 -5.89
CA ASP A 631 3.66 16.19 -4.73
C ASP A 631 4.44 15.61 -3.54
N GLY A 632 4.97 16.48 -2.69
CA GLY A 632 5.81 16.07 -1.55
C GLY A 632 7.03 16.96 -1.33
N GLU A 633 7.94 16.50 -0.49
CA GLU A 633 9.11 17.27 -0.02
C GLU A 633 10.42 16.48 -0.20
N VAL A 634 11.50 17.22 -0.48
CA VAL A 634 12.88 16.73 -0.50
C VAL A 634 13.77 17.59 0.38
N LYS A 635 14.83 16.98 0.89
CA LYS A 635 15.86 17.66 1.67
C LYS A 635 17.25 17.16 1.27
N PHE A 636 18.08 18.09 0.83
CA PHE A 636 19.47 17.84 0.47
C PHE A 636 20.33 17.71 1.72
N SER A 637 21.36 16.87 1.66
CA SER A 637 22.32 16.68 2.76
C SER A 637 21.65 16.34 4.09
N ALA A 638 20.63 15.49 4.04
CA ALA A 638 19.82 15.09 5.19
C ALA A 638 19.58 13.58 5.25
N ALA A 639 19.41 13.07 6.46
CA ALA A 639 19.01 11.68 6.67
C ALA A 639 17.48 11.59 6.78
N GLY A 640 16.92 10.39 6.57
CA GLY A 640 15.46 10.20 6.48
C GLY A 640 14.70 10.62 7.75
N ASP A 641 15.34 10.51 8.92
CA ASP A 641 14.79 10.99 10.19
C ASP A 641 14.61 12.51 10.23
N ASP A 642 15.38 13.29 9.46
CA ASP A 642 15.20 14.75 9.35
C ASP A 642 13.86 15.15 8.69
N LEU A 643 13.22 14.25 7.93
CA LEU A 643 11.90 14.46 7.32
C LEU A 643 10.75 14.20 8.31
N VAL A 644 10.98 13.35 9.32
CA VAL A 644 9.92 12.80 10.19
C VAL A 644 9.96 13.39 11.59
N SER A 645 11.15 13.68 12.13
CA SER A 645 11.35 14.10 13.53
C SER A 645 10.66 15.42 13.89
N GLY A 646 10.32 16.25 12.91
CA GLY A 646 9.65 17.53 13.14
C GLY A 646 10.51 18.61 13.81
N ILE A 647 11.75 18.30 14.19
CA ILE A 647 12.71 19.20 14.86
C ILE A 647 13.28 20.23 13.88
N THR A 648 13.23 19.97 12.57
CA THR A 648 13.83 20.84 11.57
C THR A 648 12.86 21.90 11.04
N PHE A 649 13.36 23.12 10.86
CA PHE A 649 12.58 24.25 10.34
C PHE A 649 12.06 23.95 8.92
N SER A 650 10.79 24.30 8.68
CA SER A 650 10.09 24.10 7.39
C SER A 650 10.82 24.76 6.21
N SER A 651 11.53 25.87 6.44
CA SER A 651 12.32 26.57 5.41
C SER A 651 13.49 25.75 4.84
N SER A 652 13.84 24.61 5.44
CA SER A 652 14.91 23.72 4.97
C SER A 652 14.46 22.65 3.96
N PHE A 653 13.15 22.50 3.74
CA PHE A 653 12.59 21.56 2.76
C PHE A 653 12.37 22.25 1.41
N ARG A 654 12.47 21.48 0.33
CA ARG A 654 12.08 21.91 -1.02
C ARG A 654 10.94 21.03 -1.54
N PRO A 655 10.01 21.58 -2.33
CA PRO A 655 9.02 20.77 -3.01
C PRO A 655 9.67 19.73 -3.94
N VAL A 656 9.13 18.50 -3.99
CA VAL A 656 9.61 17.44 -4.92
C VAL A 656 9.57 17.91 -6.38
N ARG A 657 8.60 18.75 -6.75
CA ARG A 657 8.47 19.32 -8.11
C ARG A 657 9.70 20.12 -8.55
N ASP A 658 10.48 20.68 -7.62
CA ASP A 658 11.70 21.41 -7.96
C ASP A 658 12.74 20.49 -8.62
N LEU A 659 12.65 19.17 -8.41
CA LEU A 659 13.49 18.19 -9.08
C LEU A 659 13.36 18.20 -10.61
N GLU A 660 12.24 18.69 -11.17
CA GLU A 660 12.09 18.82 -12.63
C GLU A 660 13.18 19.74 -13.23
N GLN A 661 13.56 20.79 -12.50
CA GLN A 661 14.61 21.71 -12.91
C GLN A 661 15.98 21.34 -12.32
N LEU A 662 16.01 20.87 -11.07
CA LEU A 662 17.26 20.55 -10.38
C LEU A 662 17.89 19.24 -10.88
N MET A 663 17.09 18.18 -11.01
CA MET A 663 17.53 16.80 -11.24
C MET A 663 16.52 16.02 -12.13
N PRO A 664 16.38 16.39 -13.42
CA PRO A 664 15.33 15.85 -14.31
C PRO A 664 15.42 14.32 -14.53
N MET A 665 16.59 13.70 -14.46
CA MET A 665 16.72 12.24 -14.61
C MET A 665 16.18 11.52 -13.37
N LEU A 666 16.49 12.00 -12.16
CA LEU A 666 15.93 11.52 -10.91
C LEU A 666 14.41 11.68 -10.90
N GLU A 667 13.90 12.84 -11.31
CA GLU A 667 12.47 13.12 -11.40
C GLU A 667 11.74 12.12 -12.31
N THR A 668 12.33 11.84 -13.48
CA THR A 668 11.85 10.82 -14.42
C THR A 668 11.89 9.42 -13.81
N ARG A 669 12.95 9.05 -13.08
CA ARG A 669 13.05 7.76 -12.39
C ARG A 669 11.98 7.61 -11.31
N LEU A 670 11.73 8.67 -10.53
CA LEU A 670 10.70 8.68 -9.49
C LEU A 670 9.30 8.54 -10.09
N LYS A 671 8.99 9.24 -11.20
CA LYS A 671 7.74 9.05 -11.95
C LYS A 671 7.52 7.59 -12.35
N HIS A 672 8.56 6.91 -12.86
CA HIS A 672 8.47 5.48 -13.21
C HIS A 672 8.23 4.58 -11.99
N VAL A 673 8.94 4.84 -10.88
CA VAL A 673 8.76 4.11 -9.61
C VAL A 673 7.31 4.22 -9.13
N VAL A 674 6.78 5.45 -9.04
CA VAL A 674 5.42 5.68 -8.56
C VAL A 674 4.38 5.06 -9.50
N ALA A 675 4.61 5.12 -10.82
CA ALA A 675 3.73 4.48 -11.80
C ALA A 675 3.67 2.95 -11.64
N LYS A 676 4.82 2.29 -11.43
CA LYS A 676 4.90 0.84 -11.16
C LYS A 676 4.15 0.46 -9.88
N LEU A 677 4.43 1.17 -8.78
CA LEU A 677 3.77 0.94 -7.50
C LEU A 677 2.26 1.14 -7.61
N ARG A 678 1.82 2.23 -8.24
CA ARG A 678 0.40 2.52 -8.45
C ARG A 678 -0.31 1.43 -9.24
N ARG A 679 0.34 0.88 -10.28
CA ARG A 679 -0.22 -0.20 -11.10
C ARG A 679 -0.39 -1.48 -10.29
N LEU A 680 0.61 -1.86 -9.49
CA LEU A 680 0.54 -3.06 -8.64
C LEU A 680 -0.44 -2.90 -7.48
N MET A 681 -0.50 -1.71 -6.88
CA MET A 681 -1.32 -1.47 -5.69
C MET A 681 -2.77 -1.10 -6.02
N GLY A 682 -3.04 -0.73 -7.27
CA GLY A 682 -4.31 -0.16 -7.73
C GLY A 682 -4.58 1.27 -7.25
N THR A 683 -3.71 1.87 -6.46
CA THR A 683 -3.93 3.19 -5.84
C THR A 683 -2.65 4.01 -5.82
N ASP A 684 -2.76 5.34 -5.77
CA ASP A 684 -1.60 6.21 -5.59
C ASP A 684 -0.88 5.83 -4.28
N GLN A 685 0.45 5.78 -4.35
CA GLN A 685 1.30 5.43 -3.21
C GLN A 685 2.10 6.65 -2.77
N GLU A 686 2.25 6.79 -1.46
CA GLU A 686 3.29 7.58 -0.84
C GLU A 686 4.60 6.78 -0.88
N VAL A 687 5.68 7.44 -1.28
CA VAL A 687 6.99 6.83 -1.49
C VAL A 687 8.04 7.60 -0.73
N GLU A 688 8.71 6.92 0.20
CA GLU A 688 9.90 7.45 0.88
C GLU A 688 11.15 6.96 0.15
N PHE A 689 12.07 7.87 -0.16
CA PHE A 689 13.27 7.55 -0.91
C PHE A 689 14.50 8.32 -0.40
N THR A 690 15.66 7.76 -0.69
CA THR A 690 16.95 8.38 -0.44
C THR A 690 17.81 8.24 -1.69
N VAL A 691 18.53 9.30 -2.03
CA VAL A 691 19.57 9.30 -3.05
C VAL A 691 20.90 9.47 -2.33
N GLU A 692 21.80 8.54 -2.57
CA GLU A 692 23.16 8.57 -2.05
C GLU A 692 24.14 8.61 -3.21
N ARG A 693 24.78 9.76 -3.44
CA ARG A 693 25.68 9.99 -4.58
C ARG A 693 25.07 9.46 -5.89
N GLY A 694 23.86 9.96 -6.22
CA GLY A 694 23.09 9.58 -7.41
C GLY A 694 22.42 8.20 -7.38
N VAL A 695 22.69 7.37 -6.37
CA VAL A 695 22.05 6.06 -6.23
C VAL A 695 20.71 6.21 -5.49
N LEU A 696 19.61 6.18 -6.27
CA LEU A 696 18.25 6.15 -5.74
C LEU A 696 17.94 4.81 -5.05
N SER A 697 17.42 4.88 -3.84
CA SER A 697 16.83 3.78 -3.08
C SER A 697 15.45 4.19 -2.56
N VAL A 698 14.43 3.42 -2.90
CA VAL A 698 13.08 3.51 -2.30
C VAL A 698 13.09 2.69 -1.02
N LEU A 699 12.77 3.32 0.10
CA LEU A 699 12.91 2.72 1.43
C LEU A 699 11.57 2.34 2.05
N GLN A 700 10.47 2.92 1.56
CA GLN A 700 9.13 2.59 2.03
C GLN A 700 8.11 2.97 0.96
N THR A 701 7.04 2.18 0.88
CA THR A 701 5.82 2.56 0.17
C THR A 701 4.65 2.34 1.11
N ARG A 702 3.67 3.24 1.05
CA ARG A 702 2.35 3.06 1.66
C ARG A 702 1.31 3.72 0.78
N ARG A 703 0.03 3.46 1.04
CA ARG A 703 -1.04 4.16 0.34
C ARG A 703 -0.92 5.67 0.56
N ALA A 704 -1.00 6.45 -0.52
CA ALA A 704 -1.05 7.91 -0.45
C ALA A 704 -2.33 8.37 0.22
N GLU A 705 -2.21 9.38 1.09
CA GLU A 705 -3.38 10.14 1.52
C GLU A 705 -3.94 10.87 0.30
N THR A 706 -5.21 10.62 0.00
CA THR A 706 -5.92 11.46 -0.97
C THR A 706 -6.39 12.65 -0.17
N GLN A 707 -5.78 13.81 -0.39
CA GLN A 707 -6.34 15.07 0.09
C GLN A 707 -7.77 15.09 -0.44
N ILE A 708 -8.73 14.93 0.47
CA ILE A 708 -10.12 15.00 0.09
C ILE A 708 -10.30 16.48 -0.24
N ASP A 709 -10.50 16.80 -1.52
CA ASP A 709 -11.03 18.11 -1.96
C ASP A 709 -12.49 18.23 -1.49
N GLN A 710 -12.75 17.88 -0.22
CA GLN A 710 -13.99 18.18 0.45
C GLN A 710 -14.02 19.69 0.59
N ALA A 711 -15.15 20.29 0.26
CA ALA A 711 -15.37 21.67 0.64
C ALA A 711 -15.21 21.73 2.17
N THR A 712 -14.22 22.50 2.61
CA THR A 712 -13.86 22.66 4.01
C THR A 712 -14.48 23.92 4.56
N ASP A 713 -14.81 23.93 5.86
CA ASP A 713 -15.36 25.10 6.52
C ASP A 713 -14.42 26.29 6.30
N ARG A 714 -14.98 27.48 6.05
CA ARG A 714 -14.20 28.68 5.74
C ARG A 714 -14.49 29.78 6.74
N PHE A 715 -13.49 30.59 7.07
CA PHE A 715 -13.74 31.79 7.84
C PHE A 715 -14.29 32.90 6.94
N LEU A 716 -15.34 33.59 7.41
CA LEU A 716 -15.90 34.76 6.75
C LEU A 716 -15.22 36.01 7.30
N ASP A 717 -14.60 36.79 6.41
CA ASP A 717 -13.90 38.04 6.72
C ASP A 717 -13.03 37.97 8.00
N PRO A 718 -12.11 36.99 8.10
CA PRO A 718 -11.42 36.69 9.36
C PRO A 718 -10.49 37.81 9.85
N GLY A 719 -10.14 38.77 8.98
CA GLY A 719 -9.13 39.80 9.23
C GLY A 719 -7.71 39.27 9.01
N GLU A 720 -6.71 39.99 9.54
CA GLU A 720 -5.31 39.60 9.43
C GLU A 720 -4.97 38.46 10.41
N PRO A 721 -4.28 37.39 9.97
CA PRO A 721 -3.87 36.31 10.86
C PRO A 721 -2.81 36.77 11.87
N ALA A 722 -2.89 36.21 13.08
CA ALA A 722 -1.89 36.44 14.13
C ALA A 722 -0.53 35.84 13.74
N THR A 723 -0.57 34.65 13.15
CA THR A 723 0.56 33.99 12.49
C THR A 723 0.05 33.04 11.39
N ARG A 724 0.97 32.48 10.61
CA ARG A 724 0.70 31.45 9.62
C ARG A 724 1.70 30.31 9.77
N GLY A 725 1.23 29.09 9.63
CA GLY A 725 2.05 27.88 9.51
C GLY A 725 1.76 27.14 8.22
N LEU A 726 2.16 25.88 8.17
CA LEU A 726 1.84 24.92 7.13
C LEU A 726 0.51 24.24 7.45
N GLY A 727 -0.50 24.45 6.60
CA GLY A 727 -1.77 23.73 6.69
C GLY A 727 -1.59 22.27 6.29
N VAL A 728 -1.86 21.34 7.19
CA VAL A 728 -1.75 19.90 6.92
C VAL A 728 -3.07 19.33 6.42
N ARG A 729 -4.15 19.58 7.16
CA ARG A 729 -5.47 18.99 6.92
C ARG A 729 -6.55 19.83 7.58
N GLY A 730 -7.73 19.91 6.96
CA GLY A 730 -8.96 20.46 7.55
C GLY A 730 -9.28 21.89 7.14
N GLY A 731 -10.48 22.36 7.53
CA GLY A 731 -10.97 23.72 7.30
C GLY A 731 -10.73 24.66 8.47
N GLY A 732 -11.53 25.73 8.53
CA GLY A 732 -11.66 26.58 9.70
C GLY A 732 -12.15 25.78 10.91
N PHE A 733 -11.44 25.89 12.02
CA PHE A 733 -11.74 25.23 13.29
C PHE A 733 -11.48 26.20 14.44
N ARG A 734 -12.42 26.31 15.37
CA ARG A 734 -12.34 27.22 16.53
C ARG A 734 -12.21 26.36 17.78
N GLY A 735 -11.02 26.29 18.36
CA GLY A 735 -10.77 25.41 19.49
C GLY A 735 -10.38 26.14 20.76
N LEU A 736 -10.75 25.58 21.92
CA LEU A 736 -10.17 26.00 23.19
C LEU A 736 -8.76 25.43 23.32
N ALA A 737 -7.79 26.29 23.59
CA ALA A 737 -6.40 25.90 23.70
C ALA A 737 -6.16 24.97 24.90
N ILE A 738 -5.53 23.83 24.64
CA ILE A 738 -5.03 22.86 25.61
C ILE A 738 -3.54 22.61 25.36
N PHE A 739 -2.77 22.31 26.40
CA PHE A 739 -1.32 22.13 26.28
C PHE A 739 -0.86 20.71 26.65
N ASP A 740 -1.68 19.97 27.39
CA ASP A 740 -1.37 18.62 27.83
C ASP A 740 -2.63 17.74 27.95
N GLU A 741 -2.43 16.53 28.48
CA GLU A 741 -3.51 15.58 28.71
C GLU A 741 -4.42 15.95 29.91
N ALA A 742 -3.88 16.64 30.92
CA ALA A 742 -4.68 17.08 32.05
C ALA A 742 -5.72 18.10 31.60
N ASP A 743 -5.31 19.06 30.76
CA ASP A 743 -6.17 20.04 30.12
C ASP A 743 -7.26 19.37 29.28
N LEU A 744 -6.89 18.36 28.46
CA LEU A 744 -7.85 17.60 27.67
C LEU A 744 -8.92 16.98 28.58
N ASN A 745 -8.53 16.26 29.62
CA ASN A 745 -9.45 15.54 30.51
C ASN A 745 -10.36 16.48 31.30
N GLU A 746 -9.87 17.65 31.70
CA GLU A 746 -10.67 18.64 32.44
C GLU A 746 -11.62 19.39 31.53
N LEU A 747 -11.15 19.93 30.40
CA LEU A 747 -11.97 20.73 29.50
C LEU A 747 -12.93 19.88 28.65
N SER A 748 -12.64 18.59 28.42
CA SER A 748 -13.59 17.68 27.76
C SER A 748 -14.86 17.44 28.57
N ARG A 749 -14.86 17.73 29.89
CA ARG A 749 -16.05 17.63 30.74
C ARG A 749 -16.96 18.86 30.65
N THR A 750 -16.51 19.92 29.99
CA THR A 750 -17.35 21.10 29.75
C THR A 750 -18.34 20.84 28.61
N ASN A 751 -19.53 21.45 28.65
CA ASN A 751 -20.55 21.32 27.61
C ASN A 751 -20.18 22.12 26.34
N LEU A 752 -19.13 21.68 25.63
CA LEU A 752 -18.66 22.33 24.40
C LEU A 752 -19.70 22.25 23.27
N GLY A 753 -20.51 21.19 23.24
CA GLY A 753 -21.53 20.99 22.20
C GLY A 753 -22.69 21.99 22.23
N GLU A 754 -22.83 22.78 23.31
CA GLU A 754 -23.86 23.82 23.44
C GLU A 754 -23.33 25.23 23.09
N ARG A 755 -22.04 25.35 22.75
CA ARG A 755 -21.40 26.63 22.41
C ARG A 755 -21.34 26.84 20.91
N ASP A 756 -21.77 28.02 20.46
CA ASP A 756 -21.73 28.39 19.04
C ASP A 756 -20.37 28.93 18.58
N ASP A 757 -19.50 29.32 19.52
CA ASP A 757 -18.22 30.00 19.27
C ASP A 757 -17.00 29.06 19.28
N VAL A 758 -17.20 27.78 19.62
CA VAL A 758 -16.16 26.75 19.75
C VAL A 758 -16.62 25.45 19.10
N ASP A 759 -15.74 24.83 18.31
CA ASP A 759 -15.98 23.54 17.64
C ASP A 759 -15.34 22.36 18.40
N GLY A 760 -14.35 22.61 19.28
CA GLY A 760 -13.71 21.55 20.08
C GLY A 760 -12.49 22.03 20.88
N LEU A 761 -11.58 21.10 21.18
CA LEU A 761 -10.32 21.39 21.87
C LEU A 761 -9.15 21.46 20.87
N LEU A 762 -8.29 22.47 20.99
CA LEU A 762 -7.11 22.68 20.15
C LEU A 762 -5.84 22.40 20.96
N LEU A 763 -5.10 21.35 20.60
CA LEU A 763 -3.79 21.11 21.19
C LEU A 763 -2.77 22.11 20.65
N VAL A 764 -2.09 22.82 21.54
CA VAL A 764 -0.99 23.74 21.23
C VAL A 764 0.29 23.16 21.82
N ILE A 765 1.22 22.74 20.96
CA ILE A 765 2.46 22.06 21.38
C ILE A 765 3.65 22.57 20.57
N GLU A 766 4.84 22.66 21.17
CA GLU A 766 6.02 23.12 20.44
C GLU A 766 6.48 22.10 19.39
N ASN A 767 6.86 20.91 19.88
CA ASN A 767 7.53 19.86 19.14
C ASN A 767 6.81 18.52 19.38
N PRO A 768 5.91 18.11 18.48
CA PRO A 768 5.17 16.86 18.65
C PRO A 768 6.09 15.65 18.48
N THR A 769 6.07 14.77 19.48
CA THR A 769 6.81 13.50 19.50
C THR A 769 5.87 12.31 19.23
N PRO A 770 6.41 11.10 18.99
CA PRO A 770 5.63 9.87 19.00
C PRO A 770 4.72 9.68 20.22
N GLU A 771 5.14 10.14 21.39
CA GLU A 771 4.41 10.00 22.65
C GLU A 771 3.15 10.86 22.68
N ASP A 772 3.13 11.96 21.94
CA ASP A 772 2.00 12.88 21.84
C ASP A 772 0.92 12.39 20.88
N ILE A 773 1.19 11.38 20.03
CA ILE A 773 0.25 10.90 19.00
C ILE A 773 -1.13 10.51 19.59
N PRO A 774 -1.23 9.76 20.72
CA PRO A 774 -2.51 9.52 21.37
C PRO A 774 -3.26 10.80 21.80
N LEU A 775 -2.55 11.83 22.29
CA LEU A 775 -3.13 13.11 22.69
C LEU A 775 -3.61 13.91 21.47
N ILE A 776 -2.78 14.00 20.42
CA ILE A 776 -3.12 14.61 19.12
C ILE A 776 -4.39 13.96 18.55
N ILE A 777 -4.45 12.63 18.53
CA ILE A 777 -5.60 11.89 17.98
C ILE A 777 -6.85 12.02 18.87
N SER A 778 -6.73 12.51 20.10
CA SER A 778 -7.86 12.75 21.00
C SER A 778 -8.40 14.18 20.93
N ALA A 779 -7.54 15.19 20.70
CA ALA A 779 -7.91 16.60 20.53
C ALA A 779 -8.74 16.88 19.25
N GLY A 780 -9.46 18.00 19.15
CA GLY A 780 -10.24 18.35 17.95
C GLY A 780 -9.43 19.03 16.84
N GLY A 781 -8.28 19.62 17.18
CA GLY A 781 -7.35 20.22 16.25
C GLY A 781 -5.93 20.29 16.82
N LEU A 782 -4.95 20.62 15.97
CA LEU A 782 -3.54 20.80 16.34
C LEU A 782 -2.98 22.12 15.83
N LEU A 783 -2.21 22.80 16.68
CA LEU A 783 -1.33 23.90 16.34
C LEU A 783 0.08 23.61 16.87
N THR A 784 1.09 23.59 15.99
CA THR A 784 2.48 23.38 16.42
C THR A 784 3.44 24.48 16.00
N ALA A 785 4.49 24.69 16.80
CA ALA A 785 5.57 25.63 16.48
C ALA A 785 6.57 25.08 15.45
N ARG A 786 6.82 23.77 15.47
CA ARG A 786 7.73 23.08 14.54
C ARG A 786 7.05 21.88 13.84
N GLY A 787 7.67 21.35 12.78
CA GLY A 787 7.22 20.17 12.05
C GLY A 787 6.87 20.40 10.58
N GLY A 788 7.30 19.50 9.67
CA GLY A 788 6.96 19.53 8.24
C GLY A 788 5.65 18.80 7.90
N SER A 789 5.28 18.78 6.60
CA SER A 789 4.06 18.09 6.12
C SER A 789 4.10 16.57 6.31
N THR A 790 5.28 16.02 6.59
CA THR A 790 5.53 14.59 6.84
C THR A 790 5.98 14.30 8.28
N SER A 791 5.87 15.27 9.19
CA SER A 791 6.21 15.08 10.60
C SER A 791 5.32 14.05 11.31
N HIS A 792 5.73 13.54 12.46
CA HIS A 792 4.91 12.64 13.31
C HIS A 792 3.48 13.17 13.52
N ALA A 793 3.34 14.46 13.82
CA ALA A 793 2.05 15.11 13.94
C ALA A 793 1.25 15.12 12.62
N ALA A 794 1.88 15.52 11.52
CA ALA A 794 1.20 15.59 10.23
C ALA A 794 0.71 14.22 9.76
N VAL A 795 1.53 13.18 9.92
CA VAL A 795 1.16 11.79 9.62
C VAL A 795 0.05 11.30 10.55
N ALA A 796 0.10 11.63 11.84
CA ALA A 796 -0.94 11.25 12.80
C ALA A 796 -2.30 11.87 12.47
N ILE A 797 -2.33 13.17 12.15
CA ILE A 797 -3.54 13.92 11.77
C ILE A 797 -4.14 13.37 10.48
N ASN A 798 -3.29 13.07 9.50
CA ASN A 798 -3.73 12.49 8.25
C ASN A 798 -4.36 11.09 8.49
N GLY A 799 -3.87 10.31 9.46
CA GLY A 799 -4.51 9.06 9.90
C GLY A 799 -5.85 9.19 10.66
N ILE A 800 -6.43 10.39 10.82
CA ILE A 800 -7.73 10.60 11.48
C ILE A 800 -8.86 10.56 10.44
N GLU A 801 -9.48 9.40 10.23
CA GLU A 801 -10.50 9.23 9.18
C GLU A 801 -11.95 9.53 9.66
N LYS A 802 -12.25 9.38 10.95
CA LYS A 802 -13.63 9.32 11.47
C LYS A 802 -14.26 10.65 11.89
N ARG A 803 -13.50 11.75 11.87
CA ARG A 803 -13.99 13.07 12.30
C ARG A 803 -13.28 14.19 11.55
N ALA A 804 -13.94 15.35 11.48
CA ALA A 804 -13.30 16.58 11.08
C ALA A 804 -12.14 16.88 12.05
N TYR A 805 -11.00 17.27 11.48
CA TYR A 805 -9.81 17.64 12.22
C TYR A 805 -9.07 18.71 11.43
N SER A 806 -8.66 19.77 12.13
CA SER A 806 -7.85 20.84 11.54
C SER A 806 -6.47 20.89 12.18
N GLY A 807 -5.43 20.86 11.35
CA GLY A 807 -4.04 20.85 11.77
C GLY A 807 -3.21 21.90 11.05
N VAL A 808 -2.54 22.75 11.83
CA VAL A 808 -1.52 23.70 11.35
C VAL A 808 -0.21 23.37 12.05
N VAL A 809 0.85 23.12 11.29
CA VAL A 809 2.19 22.82 11.82
C VAL A 809 3.18 23.91 11.44
N SER A 810 4.30 24.02 12.13
CA SER A 810 5.32 25.06 11.86
C SER A 810 4.76 26.49 11.83
N ALA A 811 3.96 26.86 12.82
CA ALA A 811 3.47 28.23 12.97
C ALA A 811 4.63 29.19 13.25
N VAL A 812 4.77 30.22 12.41
CA VAL A 812 5.90 31.16 12.49
C VAL A 812 5.86 31.94 13.81
N ASN A 813 7.02 32.06 14.48
CA ASN A 813 7.22 32.81 15.72
C ASN A 813 6.29 32.41 16.88
N LEU A 814 5.80 31.17 16.89
CA LEU A 814 5.05 30.60 18.01
C LEU A 814 6.03 29.98 19.00
N ASP A 815 6.07 30.50 20.22
CA ASP A 815 6.77 29.86 21.35
C ASP A 815 5.74 29.27 22.31
N VAL A 816 5.92 28.02 22.71
CA VAL A 816 5.01 27.31 23.61
C VAL A 816 5.73 27.00 24.91
N ASP A 817 5.13 27.38 26.04
CA ASP A 817 5.60 27.04 27.39
C ASP A 817 4.60 26.04 28.00
N PRO A 818 4.82 24.72 27.82
CA PRO A 818 3.88 23.70 28.27
C PRO A 818 3.73 23.69 29.80
N LEU A 819 4.80 24.01 30.55
CA LEU A 819 4.75 24.06 32.02
C LEU A 819 3.86 25.19 32.54
N ARG A 820 3.75 26.29 31.80
CA ARG A 820 2.84 27.40 32.13
C ARG A 820 1.46 27.28 31.49
N HIS A 821 1.27 26.31 30.59
CA HIS A 821 0.07 26.19 29.77
C HIS A 821 -0.24 27.52 29.04
N GLU A 822 0.82 28.17 28.52
CA GLU A 822 0.75 29.41 27.75
C GLU A 822 1.59 29.28 26.46
N ALA A 823 1.16 29.97 25.40
CA ALA A 823 1.96 30.20 24.20
C ALA A 823 1.95 31.69 23.83
N VAL A 824 3.01 32.13 23.15
CA VAL A 824 3.15 33.50 22.66
C VAL A 824 3.48 33.51 21.18
N ILE A 825 2.87 34.45 20.45
CA ILE A 825 3.20 34.72 19.05
C ILE A 825 3.99 36.02 19.01
N ARG A 826 5.20 35.99 18.46
CA ARG A 826 6.09 37.17 18.36
C ARG A 826 6.04 37.81 16.98
N ASP A 827 6.24 39.12 16.95
CA ASP A 827 6.48 39.85 15.71
C ASP A 827 7.93 39.70 15.21
N ALA A 828 8.26 40.33 14.07
CA ALA A 828 9.61 40.28 13.50
C ALA A 828 10.69 40.94 14.37
N SER A 829 10.30 41.77 15.35
CA SER A 829 11.21 42.40 16.33
C SER A 829 11.44 41.54 17.58
N GLY A 830 10.72 40.42 17.72
CA GLY A 830 10.76 39.54 18.88
C GLY A 830 9.82 39.97 20.02
N ALA A 831 9.04 41.04 19.85
CA ALA A 831 8.05 41.47 20.82
C ALA A 831 6.81 40.57 20.80
N ILE A 832 6.17 40.38 21.95
CA ILE A 832 4.95 39.56 22.07
C ILE A 832 3.80 40.31 21.39
N ARG A 833 3.32 39.78 20.27
CA ARG A 833 2.16 40.31 19.53
C ARG A 833 0.84 39.80 20.10
N GLN A 834 0.80 38.50 20.45
CA GLN A 834 -0.38 37.83 20.99
C GLN A 834 0.04 36.81 22.05
N ARG A 835 -0.87 36.52 22.99
CA ARG A 835 -0.72 35.46 23.99
C ARG A 835 -1.93 34.53 23.92
N ILE A 836 -1.68 33.24 24.07
CA ILE A 836 -2.67 32.17 24.12
C ILE A 836 -2.50 31.48 25.46
N LYS A 837 -3.55 31.43 26.27
CA LYS A 837 -3.59 30.70 27.52
C LYS A 837 -4.50 29.49 27.41
N ARG A 838 -4.35 28.57 28.35
CA ARG A 838 -5.29 27.47 28.54
C ARG A 838 -6.75 27.98 28.53
N GLY A 839 -7.58 27.38 27.69
CA GLY A 839 -8.99 27.72 27.55
C GLY A 839 -9.28 28.96 26.70
N ASP A 840 -8.28 29.66 26.19
CA ASP A 840 -8.51 30.73 25.20
C ASP A 840 -8.99 30.10 23.88
N ILE A 841 -9.89 30.80 23.19
CA ILE A 841 -10.35 30.38 21.88
C ILE A 841 -9.31 30.77 20.83
N VAL A 842 -8.89 29.82 20.03
CA VAL A 842 -7.98 30.02 18.90
C VAL A 842 -8.62 29.42 17.65
N SER A 843 -8.67 30.20 16.58
CA SER A 843 -9.20 29.76 15.30
C SER A 843 -8.06 29.44 14.33
N ILE A 844 -8.06 28.23 13.77
CA ILE A 844 -7.06 27.78 12.80
C ILE A 844 -7.71 27.35 11.50
N HIS A 845 -7.00 27.49 10.38
CA HIS A 845 -7.43 26.97 9.09
C HIS A 845 -6.45 25.89 8.61
N GLY A 846 -6.92 24.64 8.60
CA GLY A 846 -6.09 23.47 8.31
C GLY A 846 -5.53 23.37 6.88
N THR A 847 -6.12 24.05 5.89
CA THR A 847 -5.59 24.14 4.51
C THR A 847 -4.68 25.36 4.28
N THR A 848 -5.10 26.56 4.69
CA THR A 848 -4.34 27.80 4.42
C THR A 848 -3.21 28.03 5.43
N GLY A 849 -3.24 27.33 6.57
CA GLY A 849 -2.26 27.47 7.65
C GLY A 849 -2.47 28.70 8.52
N GLU A 850 -3.56 29.43 8.36
CA GLU A 850 -3.82 30.68 9.09
C GLU A 850 -4.22 30.42 10.54
N VAL A 851 -3.72 31.26 11.45
CA VAL A 851 -3.96 31.16 12.89
C VAL A 851 -4.44 32.51 13.42
N PHE A 852 -5.54 32.51 14.16
CA PHE A 852 -6.14 33.70 14.76
C PHE A 852 -6.38 33.47 16.26
N VAL A 853 -6.03 34.44 17.09
CA VAL A 853 -6.47 34.46 18.50
C VAL A 853 -7.90 34.99 18.54
N GLY A 854 -8.78 34.29 19.28
CA GLY A 854 -10.23 34.52 19.33
C GLY A 854 -11.04 33.66 18.35
N SER A 855 -12.35 33.59 18.59
CA SER A 855 -13.31 32.92 17.71
C SER A 855 -13.52 33.73 16.42
N ARG A 856 -13.48 33.06 15.26
CA ARG A 856 -13.76 33.66 13.95
C ARG A 856 -15.10 33.16 13.41
N ARG A 857 -15.79 34.00 12.64
CA ARG A 857 -17.07 33.58 12.03
C ARG A 857 -16.81 32.49 10.99
N LEU A 858 -17.49 31.36 11.15
CA LEU A 858 -17.30 30.18 10.32
C LEU A 858 -18.51 30.00 9.38
N GLN A 859 -18.25 29.79 8.11
CA GLN A 859 -19.21 29.24 7.15
C GLN A 859 -18.96 27.74 7.06
N ARG A 860 -19.92 26.96 7.53
CA ARG A 860 -19.86 25.51 7.41
C ARG A 860 -20.25 25.06 6.01
N VAL A 861 -19.59 24.02 5.54
CA VAL A 861 -19.98 23.36 4.29
C VAL A 861 -21.17 22.46 4.58
N GLU A 862 -22.24 22.61 3.80
CA GLU A 862 -23.46 21.78 3.88
C GLU A 862 -23.24 20.36 3.35
#